data_AF-A0A536TW50-F1
#
_entry.id   AF-A0A536TW50-F1
#
_cell.length_a   1.000
_cell.length_b   1.000
_cell.length_c   1.000
_cell.angle_alpha   90.00
_cell.angle_beta   90.00
_cell.angle_gamma   90.00
#
_symmetry.space_group_name_H-M   'P 1'
#
loop_
_entity.id
_entity.type
_entity.pdbx_description
1 polymer ?
#
loop_
_entity_poly.entity_id
_entity_poly.type
_entity_poly.pdbx_seq_one_letter_code
_entity_poly.pdbx_strand_id
1 'polypeptide(L)'
;MPAPDAATVAEAAVAANAATAAASTNAAPSAGAVATPALAPGAARPSSNTPAIAAAAAAAAAAVAGQQKPFAEVVKDAKEQPGFFNLYSKEEKVWLEIKPEQFDRPFFLQANRTHGIGDREPFRSPMLRSYIVEFHRLGSLVQLIARNSQFFATAGTPLARAVRESTSDSLLSAVPVASQPHPEKKSILIDANALLLADIPGGSSALEAAYHIAYGFDARNSSFTALHNTADLTGFAVSAHYSVPKLPAAPSMTSPSHSAPPAHLEDERSLFLGYYYSLAKLPEAMTPRVADDRIGHFMARRWDFSSDSNAFPEVYYVKRWRLEKKDPDAEMSEPKVPIVYWLDRNIPEKYRETIKAGVLEWNKAFEKLGFKNAIQVEVQPEDAQFSTADARHASIRWVVRDEPGAFAIGPSRADPRTGEILDADIEIEDGWTRVPRRQVSEQFPPRVAQAARVARDTTFCEYGDVAMDELAFALDLLVARGEIAPDSPEAEKYVLATLKDVVTHEVGHTLGLQHNFRASTIYTQKQLSDASFTTANGIGGSVMDYNAINLALQDEPQGDYVMHSIGPYDYWAIEYAYKPIAPAQEKEELAKIAGRSGEPQLAFGNDIDAGFGGSAEGMDPQVNRRDLGSDPLDYATRRLKLSRELWTRLQDRRLKPGESYELLRRNFLAGLTQLSNAGMVGAKYVGGVVYVAQAHRRRPIVGRQFPFAPRVCAPPDRGSIRSLQGRRRVERDHSRHRPVHAHAGRAACDARPADERQRGDPHRGRRVQANQGQPRLPPVRAL
;
A
#
# COMPACT_ATOMS: atom_id res chain seq x y z
N MET A 1 -14.28 16.15 -47.49
CA MET A 1 -13.51 17.30 -46.96
C MET A 1 -12.04 16.93 -47.04
N PRO A 2 -11.14 17.78 -47.54
CA PRO A 2 -9.72 17.44 -47.59
C PRO A 2 -9.13 17.47 -46.16
N ALA A 3 -8.22 16.54 -45.87
CA ALA A 3 -7.50 16.45 -44.62
C ALA A 3 -6.53 17.65 -44.48
N PRO A 4 -6.35 18.22 -43.28
CA PRO A 4 -5.45 19.35 -43.08
C PRO A 4 -3.99 18.92 -43.18
N ASP A 5 -3.16 19.84 -43.68
CA ASP A 5 -1.75 19.64 -43.95
C ASP A 5 -0.91 19.56 -42.66
N ALA A 6 0.16 18.76 -42.66
CA ALA A 6 0.95 18.44 -41.48
C ALA A 6 1.67 19.66 -40.88
N ALA A 7 1.83 20.74 -41.65
CA ALA A 7 2.39 22.00 -41.18
C ALA A 7 1.41 22.80 -40.29
N THR A 8 0.10 22.70 -40.51
CA THR A 8 -0.91 23.45 -39.75
C THR A 8 -1.22 22.79 -38.40
N VAL A 9 -0.92 21.50 -38.24
CA VAL A 9 -1.04 20.77 -36.96
C VAL A 9 0.16 21.04 -36.04
N ALA A 10 1.32 21.38 -36.61
CA ALA A 10 2.54 21.68 -35.83
C ALA A 10 2.50 23.10 -35.22
N GLU A 11 1.92 24.10 -35.88
CA GLU A 11 1.81 25.46 -35.33
C GLU A 11 0.74 25.60 -34.23
N ALA A 12 -0.35 24.80 -34.29
CA ALA A 12 -1.37 24.79 -33.24
C ALA A 12 -0.87 24.15 -31.92
N ALA A 13 0.08 23.22 -31.99
CA ALA A 13 0.69 22.58 -30.81
C ALA A 13 1.73 23.48 -30.10
N VAL A 14 2.29 24.47 -30.79
CA VAL A 14 3.27 25.42 -30.21
C VAL A 14 2.57 26.63 -29.57
N ALA A 15 1.39 27.02 -30.05
CA ALA A 15 0.62 28.13 -29.46
C ALA A 15 -0.12 27.75 -28.14
N ALA A 16 -0.36 26.47 -27.88
CA ALA A 16 -1.01 26.00 -26.65
C ALA A 16 -0.07 25.89 -25.43
N ASN A 17 1.25 26.00 -25.63
CA ASN A 17 2.26 25.90 -24.55
C ASN A 17 2.83 27.27 -24.10
N ALA A 18 2.30 28.39 -24.61
CA ALA A 18 2.77 29.74 -24.26
C ALA A 18 1.82 30.52 -23.33
N ALA A 19 0.75 29.91 -22.80
CA ALA A 19 -0.23 30.60 -21.94
C ALA A 19 -0.27 30.16 -20.47
N THR A 20 0.69 29.34 -19.99
CA THR A 20 0.76 28.92 -18.59
C THR A 20 2.16 29.03 -17.98
N ALA A 21 2.87 30.12 -18.30
CA ALA A 21 4.13 30.46 -17.64
C ALA A 21 4.24 31.98 -17.42
N ALA A 22 3.48 32.50 -16.46
CA ALA A 22 3.84 33.74 -15.78
C ALA A 22 3.17 33.81 -14.39
N ALA A 23 3.97 34.22 -13.41
CA ALA A 23 3.62 34.65 -12.06
C ALA A 23 3.43 33.58 -10.97
N SER A 24 4.54 33.17 -10.35
CA SER A 24 4.62 33.05 -8.89
C SER A 24 6.06 33.25 -8.40
N THR A 25 6.49 34.50 -8.28
CA THR A 25 7.68 34.86 -7.48
C THR A 25 7.23 35.17 -6.06
N ASN A 26 7.56 34.29 -5.11
CA ASN A 26 7.45 34.56 -3.68
C ASN A 26 8.48 35.62 -3.27
N ALA A 27 8.02 36.80 -2.90
CA ALA A 27 8.77 37.78 -2.14
C ALA A 27 8.36 37.69 -0.66
N ALA A 28 9.33 37.58 0.23
CA ALA A 28 9.16 37.55 1.68
C ALA A 28 8.52 38.86 2.21
N PRO A 29 7.68 38.83 3.25
CA PRO A 29 7.23 40.06 3.88
C PRO A 29 8.27 40.55 4.89
N SER A 30 8.81 41.72 4.59
CA SER A 30 9.55 42.60 5.50
C SER A 30 8.66 43.13 6.61
N ALA A 31 9.25 43.30 7.79
CA ALA A 31 8.70 44.02 8.92
C ALA A 31 8.25 45.44 8.53
N GLY A 32 7.01 45.79 8.90
CA GLY A 32 6.44 47.13 8.77
C GLY A 32 5.38 47.33 9.84
N ALA A 33 5.75 48.00 10.92
CA ALA A 33 4.86 48.36 12.02
C ALA A 33 3.84 49.40 11.54
N VAL A 34 2.55 49.16 11.81
CA VAL A 34 1.51 50.20 11.82
C VAL A 34 0.78 50.07 13.15
N ALA A 35 0.87 51.12 13.96
CA ALA A 35 0.25 51.22 15.27
C ALA A 35 -1.27 51.46 15.12
N THR A 36 -2.07 50.59 15.71
CA THR A 36 -3.49 50.85 16.04
C THR A 36 -3.62 51.15 17.54
N PRO A 37 -4.51 52.08 17.95
CA PRO A 37 -4.56 52.55 19.34
C PRO A 37 -5.06 51.47 20.29
N ALA A 38 -4.42 51.35 21.45
CA ALA A 38 -4.81 50.48 22.53
C ALA A 38 -6.19 50.87 23.09
N LEU A 39 -7.14 49.93 23.07
CA LEU A 39 -8.33 49.97 23.91
C LEU A 39 -7.95 49.43 25.30
N ALA A 40 -8.22 50.23 26.32
CA ALA A 40 -7.95 49.94 27.73
C ALA A 40 -8.68 48.66 28.21
N PRO A 41 -8.12 47.92 29.19
CA PRO A 41 -8.73 46.70 29.70
C PRO A 41 -9.99 47.03 30.51
N GLY A 42 -11.15 46.73 29.94
CA GLY A 42 -12.41 46.68 30.68
C GLY A 42 -12.41 45.45 31.58
N ALA A 43 -12.47 45.66 32.89
CA ALA A 43 -12.62 44.62 33.88
C ALA A 43 -13.89 43.79 33.60
N ALA A 44 -13.71 42.54 33.18
CA ALA A 44 -14.79 41.57 33.09
C ALA A 44 -15.28 41.27 34.52
N ARG A 45 -16.50 41.72 34.84
CA ARG A 45 -17.20 41.26 36.05
C ARG A 45 -17.48 39.76 35.91
N PRO A 46 -17.26 38.95 36.96
CA PRO A 46 -17.63 37.54 36.91
C PRO A 46 -19.15 37.42 36.80
N SER A 47 -19.64 36.71 35.78
CA SER A 47 -21.06 36.35 35.67
C SER A 47 -21.42 35.44 36.84
N SER A 48 -22.31 35.90 37.71
CA SER A 48 -22.71 35.29 38.98
C SER A 48 -23.52 33.99 38.88
N ASN A 49 -23.49 33.29 37.74
CA ASN A 49 -24.33 32.10 37.50
C ASN A 49 -23.56 30.77 37.44
N THR A 50 -22.24 30.75 37.67
CA THR A 50 -21.46 29.51 37.73
C THR A 50 -22.01 28.49 38.75
N PRO A 51 -22.47 28.88 39.96
CA PRO A 51 -23.07 27.95 40.91
C PRO A 51 -24.44 27.41 40.45
N ALA A 52 -25.23 28.23 39.74
CA ALA A 52 -26.57 27.87 39.27
C ALA A 52 -26.51 26.92 38.06
N ILE A 53 -25.52 27.09 37.18
CA ILE A 53 -25.26 26.18 36.05
C ILE A 53 -24.72 24.83 36.55
N ALA A 54 -23.82 24.85 37.55
CA ALA A 54 -23.34 23.63 38.20
C ALA A 54 -24.45 22.89 38.97
N ALA A 55 -25.34 23.61 39.65
CA ALA A 55 -26.50 23.04 40.34
C ALA A 55 -27.55 22.48 39.36
N ALA A 56 -27.79 23.14 38.23
CA ALA A 56 -28.69 22.65 37.19
C ALA A 56 -28.12 21.41 36.48
N ALA A 57 -26.81 21.36 36.24
CA ALA A 57 -26.13 20.17 35.71
C ALA A 57 -26.13 19.01 36.72
N ALA A 58 -25.93 19.28 38.01
CA ALA A 58 -26.03 18.28 39.08
C ALA A 58 -27.47 17.77 39.26
N ALA A 59 -28.47 18.63 39.14
CA ALA A 59 -29.89 18.25 39.19
C ALA A 59 -30.32 17.44 37.94
N ALA A 60 -29.82 17.77 36.75
CA ALA A 60 -30.04 16.99 35.54
C ALA A 60 -29.34 15.62 35.60
N ALA A 61 -28.11 15.55 36.12
CA ALA A 61 -27.41 14.29 36.34
C ALA A 61 -28.10 13.42 37.42
N ALA A 62 -28.62 14.03 38.49
CA ALA A 62 -29.41 13.33 39.51
C ALA A 62 -30.77 12.85 38.98
N ALA A 63 -31.41 13.60 38.08
CA ALA A 63 -32.65 13.20 37.41
C ALA A 63 -32.44 12.00 36.46
N VAL A 64 -31.29 11.92 35.78
CA VAL A 64 -30.92 10.75 34.94
C VAL A 64 -30.51 9.54 35.80
N ALA A 65 -29.80 9.75 36.91
CA ALA A 65 -29.46 8.68 37.85
C ALA A 65 -30.70 8.07 38.53
N GLY A 66 -31.76 8.86 38.75
CA GLY A 66 -33.05 8.39 39.27
C GLY A 66 -33.92 7.61 38.27
N GLN A 67 -33.54 7.54 36.99
CA GLN A 67 -34.26 6.80 35.94
C GLN A 67 -33.64 5.44 35.58
N GLN A 68 -32.48 5.11 36.15
CA GLN A 68 -31.80 3.84 35.86
C GLN A 68 -32.48 2.68 36.57
N LYS A 69 -32.87 1.66 35.81
CA LYS A 69 -33.45 0.43 36.34
C LYS A 69 -32.40 -0.41 37.06
N PRO A 70 -32.78 -1.24 38.04
CA PRO A 70 -31.88 -2.24 38.61
C PRO A 70 -31.27 -3.13 37.53
N PHE A 71 -29.98 -3.49 37.66
CA PHE A 71 -29.28 -4.36 36.70
C PHE A 71 -30.10 -5.59 36.30
N ALA A 72 -30.61 -6.32 37.30
CA ALA A 72 -31.39 -7.54 37.10
C ALA A 72 -32.72 -7.31 36.36
N GLU A 73 -33.30 -6.11 36.45
CA GLU A 73 -34.51 -5.77 35.69
C GLU A 73 -34.18 -5.53 34.21
N VAL A 74 -33.06 -4.86 33.92
CA VAL A 74 -32.62 -4.57 32.54
C VAL A 74 -32.37 -5.86 31.76
N VAL A 75 -31.69 -6.84 32.37
CA VAL A 75 -31.33 -8.11 31.72
C VAL A 75 -32.33 -9.23 31.98
N LYS A 76 -33.53 -8.91 32.47
CA LYS A 76 -34.55 -9.93 32.75
C LYS A 76 -34.89 -10.68 31.46
N ASP A 77 -34.77 -12.01 31.52
CA ASP A 77 -34.95 -12.94 30.40
C ASP A 77 -33.95 -12.76 29.23
N ALA A 78 -32.85 -12.02 29.45
CA ALA A 78 -31.79 -11.90 28.46
C ALA A 78 -30.84 -13.10 28.51
N LYS A 79 -30.35 -13.53 27.35
CA LYS A 79 -29.27 -14.51 27.22
C LYS A 79 -27.94 -13.84 27.54
N GLU A 80 -27.29 -14.29 28.61
CA GLU A 80 -25.92 -13.91 28.95
C GLU A 80 -24.90 -14.66 28.07
N GLN A 81 -23.89 -13.95 27.61
CA GLN A 81 -22.74 -14.48 26.87
C GLN A 81 -21.46 -13.92 27.50
N PRO A 82 -20.76 -14.72 28.32
CA PRO A 82 -19.50 -14.30 28.93
C PRO A 82 -18.41 -14.04 27.90
N GLY A 83 -17.49 -13.10 28.19
CA GLY A 83 -16.31 -12.85 27.35
C GLY A 83 -15.49 -11.67 27.86
N PHE A 84 -14.76 -10.99 26.96
CA PHE A 84 -13.91 -9.86 27.32
C PHE A 84 -14.75 -8.74 27.95
N PHE A 85 -15.83 -8.35 27.28
CA PHE A 85 -16.99 -7.74 27.90
C PHE A 85 -18.15 -8.74 27.87
N ASN A 86 -18.85 -8.94 28.99
CA ASN A 86 -20.01 -9.81 28.97
C ASN A 86 -21.13 -9.13 28.17
N LEU A 87 -21.84 -9.92 27.37
CA LEU A 87 -23.00 -9.46 26.61
C LEU A 87 -24.28 -10.04 27.19
N TYR A 88 -25.35 -9.26 27.16
CA TYR A 88 -26.70 -9.71 27.46
C TYR A 88 -27.57 -9.39 26.25
N SER A 89 -28.31 -10.36 25.75
CA SER A 89 -29.11 -10.20 24.53
C SER A 89 -30.55 -10.62 24.76
N LYS A 90 -31.51 -9.80 24.32
CA LYS A 90 -32.95 -10.10 24.36
C LYS A 90 -33.60 -9.51 23.12
N GLU A 91 -34.18 -10.37 22.28
CA GLU A 91 -34.68 -9.96 20.96
C GLU A 91 -33.58 -9.19 20.21
N GLU A 92 -33.87 -7.98 19.72
CA GLU A 92 -32.91 -7.13 19.00
C GLU A 92 -32.01 -6.28 19.93
N LYS A 93 -32.23 -6.32 21.26
CA LYS A 93 -31.47 -5.54 22.22
C LYS A 93 -30.26 -6.29 22.73
N VAL A 94 -29.10 -5.63 22.66
CA VAL A 94 -27.83 -6.11 23.18
C VAL A 94 -27.28 -5.10 24.16
N TRP A 95 -26.95 -5.55 25.36
CA TRP A 95 -26.27 -4.78 26.39
C TRP A 95 -24.85 -5.29 26.57
N LEU A 96 -23.93 -4.36 26.79
CA LEU A 96 -22.53 -4.64 27.12
C LEU A 96 -22.31 -4.30 28.61
N GLU A 97 -21.78 -5.27 29.36
CA GLU A 97 -21.41 -5.10 30.77
C GLU A 97 -19.97 -4.58 30.88
N ILE A 98 -19.80 -3.47 31.59
CA ILE A 98 -18.49 -2.88 31.89
C ILE A 98 -18.24 -2.96 33.39
N LYS A 99 -17.18 -3.66 33.77
CA LYS A 99 -16.71 -3.77 35.15
C LYS A 99 -15.94 -2.50 35.55
N PRO A 100 -15.91 -2.12 36.85
CA PRO A 100 -15.18 -0.93 37.31
C PRO A 100 -13.72 -0.88 36.82
N GLU A 101 -13.02 -2.00 36.81
CA GLU A 101 -11.63 -2.14 36.37
C GLU A 101 -11.41 -2.03 34.85
N GLN A 102 -12.49 -2.00 34.05
CA GLN A 102 -12.44 -1.86 32.60
C GLN A 102 -12.62 -0.41 32.12
N PHE A 103 -12.97 0.53 33.01
CA PHE A 103 -12.96 1.95 32.69
C PHE A 103 -11.53 2.49 32.60
N ASP A 104 -11.32 3.44 31.69
CA ASP A 104 -10.03 4.10 31.43
C ASP A 104 -8.88 3.10 31.18
N ARG A 105 -9.26 1.91 30.71
CA ARG A 105 -8.35 0.82 30.36
C ARG A 105 -8.33 0.65 28.84
N PRO A 106 -7.17 0.83 28.18
CA PRO A 106 -7.09 0.68 26.73
C PRO A 106 -7.36 -0.75 26.25
N PHE A 107 -8.14 -0.86 25.18
CA PHE A 107 -8.37 -2.08 24.41
C PHE A 107 -8.33 -1.77 22.91
N PHE A 108 -8.22 -2.81 22.07
CA PHE A 108 -8.16 -2.65 20.62
C PHE A 108 -9.58 -2.71 20.05
N LEU A 109 -9.95 -1.69 19.27
CA LEU A 109 -11.16 -1.69 18.45
C LEU A 109 -10.74 -1.80 16.98
N GLN A 110 -11.31 -2.76 16.27
CA GLN A 110 -11.22 -2.83 14.83
C GLN A 110 -12.61 -2.94 14.23
N ALA A 111 -12.79 -2.29 13.07
CA ALA A 111 -13.92 -2.53 12.19
C ALA A 111 -13.39 -3.08 10.88
N ASN A 112 -13.94 -4.19 10.42
CA ASN A 112 -13.65 -4.77 9.11
C ASN A 112 -14.95 -4.89 8.31
N ARG A 113 -14.86 -4.85 6.98
CA ARG A 113 -16.02 -5.13 6.13
C ARG A 113 -16.16 -6.64 5.94
N THR A 114 -17.39 -7.14 5.97
CA THR A 114 -17.74 -8.56 5.78
C THR A 114 -18.70 -8.77 4.62
N HIS A 115 -19.43 -7.72 4.23
CA HIS A 115 -20.36 -7.77 3.11
C HIS A 115 -20.32 -6.47 2.32
N GLY A 116 -20.30 -6.62 1.00
CA GLY A 116 -20.22 -5.55 0.02
C GLY A 116 -21.47 -5.44 -0.83
N ILE A 117 -21.42 -4.60 -1.87
CA ILE A 117 -22.51 -4.44 -2.86
C ILE A 117 -22.15 -4.98 -4.24
N GLY A 118 -21.02 -5.69 -4.36
CA GLY A 118 -20.56 -6.27 -5.63
C GLY A 118 -20.14 -5.27 -6.70
N ASP A 119 -19.96 -3.99 -6.33
CA ASP A 119 -19.52 -2.89 -7.20
C ASP A 119 -18.05 -2.52 -6.88
N ARG A 120 -17.52 -1.50 -7.57
CA ARG A 120 -16.17 -0.97 -7.47
C ARG A 120 -15.71 -0.69 -6.03
N GLU A 121 -14.39 -0.59 -5.87
CA GLU A 121 -13.73 -0.17 -4.62
C GLU A 121 -14.33 1.11 -3.99
N PRO A 122 -14.51 1.18 -2.65
CA PRO A 122 -14.04 0.25 -1.61
C PRO A 122 -15.10 -0.70 -1.02
N PHE A 123 -16.11 -1.11 -1.79
CA PHE A 123 -17.28 -1.84 -1.26
C PHE A 123 -17.20 -3.37 -1.36
N ARG A 124 -16.00 -3.96 -1.27
CA ARG A 124 -15.79 -5.42 -1.17
C ARG A 124 -15.81 -5.90 0.28
N SER A 125 -14.67 -6.32 0.83
CA SER A 125 -14.55 -6.80 2.22
C SER A 125 -13.34 -6.25 3.00
N PRO A 126 -12.77 -5.06 2.71
CA PRO A 126 -11.43 -4.70 3.17
C PRO A 126 -11.30 -4.61 4.70
N MET A 127 -10.05 -4.73 5.18
CA MET A 127 -9.70 -4.26 6.51
C MET A 127 -9.94 -2.76 6.62
N LEU A 128 -10.83 -2.32 7.51
CA LEU A 128 -11.10 -0.90 7.71
C LEU A 128 -10.33 -0.39 8.93
N ARG A 129 -10.90 0.56 9.66
CA ARG A 129 -10.19 1.34 10.67
C ARG A 129 -9.94 0.53 11.93
N SER A 130 -8.87 0.86 12.62
CA SER A 130 -8.56 0.34 13.94
C SER A 130 -8.11 1.45 14.88
N TYR A 131 -8.39 1.28 16.16
CA TYR A 131 -8.15 2.27 17.20
C TYR A 131 -7.70 1.57 18.48
N ILE A 132 -6.80 2.22 19.23
CA ILE A 132 -6.69 1.95 20.67
C ILE A 132 -7.76 2.81 21.33
N VAL A 133 -8.71 2.18 22.02
CA VAL A 133 -9.86 2.84 22.64
C VAL A 133 -9.93 2.56 24.12
N GLU A 134 -10.67 3.39 24.84
CA GLU A 134 -11.09 3.11 26.22
C GLU A 134 -12.55 3.51 26.43
N PHE A 135 -13.18 2.89 27.42
CA PHE A 135 -14.44 3.37 27.96
C PHE A 135 -14.16 4.38 29.06
N HIS A 136 -14.65 5.61 28.89
CA HIS A 136 -14.55 6.66 29.89
C HIS A 136 -15.94 6.95 30.47
N ARG A 137 -16.05 7.03 31.80
CA ARG A 137 -17.33 7.33 32.47
C ARG A 137 -17.41 8.81 32.81
N LEU A 138 -18.36 9.51 32.19
CA LEU A 138 -18.67 10.91 32.45
C LEU A 138 -20.08 11.03 33.07
N GLY A 139 -20.15 10.95 34.39
CA GLY A 139 -21.43 10.96 35.12
C GLY A 139 -22.31 9.76 34.74
N SER A 140 -23.44 10.05 34.07
CA SER A 140 -24.39 9.04 33.56
C SER A 140 -24.13 8.62 32.11
N LEU A 141 -23.10 9.15 31.46
CA LEU A 141 -22.67 8.75 30.11
C LEU A 141 -21.43 7.86 30.17
N VAL A 142 -21.34 6.93 29.24
CA VAL A 142 -20.13 6.19 28.91
C VAL A 142 -19.71 6.58 27.50
N GLN A 143 -18.47 7.03 27.36
CA GLN A 143 -17.85 7.43 26.11
C GLN A 143 -16.92 6.33 25.63
N LEU A 144 -16.94 6.05 24.33
CA LEU A 144 -15.92 5.26 23.65
C LEU A 144 -14.93 6.22 23.01
N ILE A 145 -13.73 6.31 23.58
CA ILE A 145 -12.72 7.29 23.21
C ILE A 145 -11.57 6.59 22.49
N ALA A 146 -11.28 6.98 21.25
CA ALA A 146 -10.06 6.60 20.54
C ALA A 146 -8.90 7.48 20.99
N ARG A 147 -7.86 6.83 21.53
CA ARG A 147 -6.69 7.46 22.12
C ARG A 147 -5.73 7.95 21.05
N ASN A 148 -5.24 9.17 21.20
CA ASN A 148 -4.16 9.68 20.38
C ASN A 148 -2.82 9.15 20.91
N SER A 149 -2.29 8.12 20.26
CA SER A 149 -1.00 7.53 20.58
C SER A 149 0.15 8.02 19.69
N GLN A 150 -0.15 8.89 18.71
CA GLN A 150 0.83 9.36 17.74
C GLN A 150 1.85 10.30 18.38
N PHE A 151 1.43 11.12 19.34
CA PHE A 151 2.29 12.05 20.06
C PHE A 151 2.54 11.51 21.46
N PHE A 152 3.78 11.51 21.93
CA PHE A 152 4.08 11.09 23.30
C PHE A 152 5.31 11.76 23.87
N ALA A 153 5.44 11.69 25.19
CA ALA A 153 6.67 11.93 25.92
C ALA A 153 6.68 11.03 27.17
N THR A 154 7.85 10.84 27.77
CA THR A 154 8.03 10.06 29.01
C THR A 154 6.99 10.46 30.08
N ALA A 155 6.23 9.49 30.56
CA ALA A 155 5.18 9.70 31.56
C ALA A 155 5.73 10.40 32.82
N GLY A 156 4.90 11.24 33.45
CA GLY A 156 5.29 12.01 34.63
C GLY A 156 6.12 13.28 34.37
N THR A 157 6.56 13.52 33.13
CA THR A 157 7.31 14.74 32.78
C THR A 157 6.39 15.93 32.44
N PRO A 158 6.90 17.18 32.54
CA PRO A 158 6.20 18.36 32.02
C PRO A 158 5.88 18.26 30.52
N LEU A 159 6.77 17.65 29.73
CA LEU A 159 6.55 17.44 28.29
C LEU A 159 5.40 16.47 28.03
N ALA A 160 5.24 15.41 28.84
CA ALA A 160 4.07 14.54 28.72
C ALA A 160 2.75 15.27 29.03
N ARG A 161 2.77 16.26 29.93
CA ARG A 161 1.62 17.14 30.14
C ARG A 161 1.38 18.03 28.92
N ALA A 162 2.43 18.69 28.42
CA ALA A 162 2.33 19.57 27.26
C ALA A 162 1.78 18.83 26.02
N VAL A 163 2.22 17.60 25.77
CA VAL A 163 1.69 16.74 24.68
C VAL A 163 0.20 16.48 24.88
N ARG A 164 -0.23 16.07 26.08
CA ARG A 164 -1.65 15.84 26.39
C ARG A 164 -2.50 17.10 26.28
N GLU A 165 -1.96 18.27 26.59
CA GLU A 165 -2.68 19.55 26.48
C GLU A 165 -2.70 20.09 25.04
N SER A 166 -1.75 19.66 24.20
CA SER A 166 -1.62 20.09 22.80
C SER A 166 -2.25 19.13 21.80
N THR A 167 -2.72 17.97 22.25
CA THR A 167 -3.32 16.93 21.40
C THR A 167 -4.64 16.47 21.99
N SER A 168 -5.55 16.01 21.13
CA SER A 168 -6.88 15.57 21.54
C SER A 168 -7.10 14.11 21.16
N ASP A 169 -7.75 13.37 22.06
CA ASP A 169 -8.36 12.08 21.78
C ASP A 169 -9.64 12.28 20.94
N SER A 170 -10.11 11.24 20.26
CA SER A 170 -11.32 11.30 19.42
C SER A 170 -12.48 10.57 20.07
N LEU A 171 -13.63 11.24 20.24
CA LEU A 171 -14.86 10.60 20.70
C LEU A 171 -15.49 9.83 19.53
N LEU A 172 -15.57 8.50 19.63
CA LEU A 172 -16.20 7.66 18.60
C LEU A 172 -17.71 7.54 18.82
N SER A 173 -18.13 7.37 20.08
CA SER A 173 -19.54 7.22 20.46
C SER A 173 -19.73 7.53 21.95
N ALA A 174 -20.95 7.86 22.35
CA ALA A 174 -21.32 8.08 23.74
C ALA A 174 -22.76 7.62 24.00
N VAL A 175 -22.98 6.86 25.07
CA VAL A 175 -24.28 6.29 25.41
C VAL A 175 -24.59 6.47 26.90
N PRO A 176 -25.85 6.65 27.28
CA PRO A 176 -26.23 6.65 28.69
C PRO A 176 -26.04 5.27 29.31
N VAL A 177 -25.69 5.27 30.59
CA VAL A 177 -25.69 4.07 31.42
C VAL A 177 -27.12 3.55 31.53
N ALA A 178 -27.33 2.28 31.17
CA ALA A 178 -28.64 1.65 31.08
C ALA A 178 -29.14 1.09 32.42
N SER A 179 -28.23 0.80 33.36
CA SER A 179 -28.58 0.18 34.64
C SER A 179 -27.92 0.85 35.84
N GLN A 180 -28.54 0.67 37.01
CA GLN A 180 -27.84 0.83 38.27
C GLN A 180 -26.67 -0.18 38.35
N PRO A 181 -25.61 0.10 39.13
CA PRO A 181 -24.52 -0.84 39.34
C PRO A 181 -25.03 -2.18 39.88
N HIS A 182 -24.47 -3.28 39.38
CA HIS A 182 -24.73 -4.60 39.90
C HIS A 182 -24.41 -4.64 41.42
N PRO A 183 -25.28 -5.20 42.29
CA PRO A 183 -25.10 -5.14 43.74
C PRO A 183 -23.75 -5.67 44.24
N GLU A 184 -23.27 -6.77 43.65
CA GLU A 184 -21.99 -7.41 44.00
C GLU A 184 -20.84 -6.93 43.10
N LYS A 185 -20.91 -7.24 41.80
CA LYS A 185 -19.88 -6.93 40.79
C LYS A 185 -19.59 -5.43 40.61
N LYS A 186 -20.52 -4.55 41.01
CA LYS A 186 -20.48 -3.10 40.76
C LYS A 186 -20.36 -2.69 39.28
N SER A 187 -20.46 -3.65 38.35
CA SER A 187 -20.50 -3.43 36.92
C SER A 187 -21.80 -2.73 36.50
N ILE A 188 -21.78 -2.09 35.34
CA ILE A 188 -22.94 -1.44 34.75
C ILE A 188 -23.21 -1.95 33.34
N LEU A 189 -24.42 -1.70 32.84
CA LEU A 189 -24.80 -2.01 31.46
C LEU A 189 -24.88 -0.75 30.62
N ILE A 190 -24.47 -0.87 29.36
CA ILE A 190 -24.72 0.11 28.30
C ILE A 190 -25.44 -0.55 27.12
N ASP A 191 -26.22 0.21 26.37
CA ASP A 191 -26.88 -0.26 25.15
C ASP A 191 -25.83 -0.35 24.01
N ALA A 192 -25.50 -1.58 23.60
CA ALA A 192 -24.50 -1.83 22.55
C ALA A 192 -25.03 -1.44 21.17
N ASN A 193 -26.34 -1.55 20.92
CA ASN A 193 -26.95 -1.11 19.67
C ASN A 193 -26.72 0.39 19.49
N ALA A 194 -27.02 1.20 20.52
CA ALA A 194 -26.80 2.65 20.49
C ALA A 194 -25.31 3.02 20.35
N LEU A 195 -24.41 2.18 20.87
CA LEU A 195 -22.98 2.42 20.81
C LEU A 195 -22.40 2.16 19.41
N LEU A 196 -22.77 1.04 18.78
CA LEU A 196 -22.08 0.48 17.60
C LEU A 196 -22.89 0.51 16.30
N LEU A 197 -24.22 0.64 16.35
CA LEU A 197 -25.04 0.89 15.15
C LEU A 197 -25.00 2.38 14.81
N ALA A 198 -23.79 2.81 14.44
CA ALA A 198 -23.45 4.15 14.02
C ALA A 198 -22.43 4.06 12.87
N ASP A 199 -22.24 5.15 12.13
CA ASP A 199 -21.33 5.20 10.98
C ASP A 199 -19.84 5.34 11.38
N ILE A 200 -19.41 4.59 12.41
CA ILE A 200 -18.01 4.53 12.89
C ILE A 200 -17.03 4.18 11.76
N PRO A 201 -17.32 3.24 10.83
CA PRO A 201 -16.41 2.90 9.74
C PRO A 201 -16.32 4.00 8.66
N GLY A 202 -17.24 4.98 8.67
CA GLY A 202 -17.31 6.06 7.69
C GLY A 202 -17.87 5.61 6.34
N GLY A 203 -18.85 4.70 6.35
CA GLY A 203 -19.51 4.20 5.15
C GLY A 203 -20.21 5.29 4.34
N SER A 204 -20.85 6.28 4.99
CA SER A 204 -21.50 7.40 4.29
C SER A 204 -20.49 8.20 3.48
N SER A 205 -19.33 8.53 4.09
CA SER A 205 -18.25 9.25 3.40
C SER A 205 -17.63 8.43 2.28
N ALA A 206 -17.49 7.11 2.45
CA ALA A 206 -16.98 6.24 1.40
C ALA A 206 -17.95 6.19 0.20
N LEU A 207 -19.25 6.06 0.45
CA LEU A 207 -20.29 6.10 -0.57
C LEU A 207 -20.32 7.45 -1.30
N GLU A 208 -20.24 8.55 -0.57
CA GLU A 208 -20.18 9.89 -1.16
C GLU A 208 -18.92 10.09 -2.00
N ALA A 209 -17.76 9.62 -1.55
CA ALA A 209 -16.52 9.71 -2.33
C ALA A 209 -16.58 8.87 -3.62
N ALA A 210 -17.24 7.71 -3.60
CA ALA A 210 -17.27 6.79 -4.73
C ALA A 210 -18.36 7.10 -5.77
N TYR A 211 -19.49 7.65 -5.34
CA TYR A 211 -20.67 7.89 -6.18
C TYR A 211 -21.06 9.36 -6.28
N HIS A 212 -20.44 10.25 -5.49
CA HIS A 212 -20.88 11.63 -5.31
C HIS A 212 -22.37 11.75 -4.92
N ILE A 213 -22.87 10.76 -4.17
CA ILE A 213 -24.23 10.69 -3.63
C ILE A 213 -24.13 10.51 -2.12
N ALA A 214 -24.78 11.40 -1.37
CA ALA A 214 -24.76 11.41 0.09
C ALA A 214 -25.77 10.40 0.67
N TYR A 215 -25.42 9.12 0.64
CA TYR A 215 -26.17 8.09 1.37
C TYR A 215 -26.03 8.30 2.88
N GLY A 216 -27.14 8.36 3.60
CA GLY A 216 -27.15 8.49 5.05
C GLY A 216 -27.24 7.13 5.73
N PHE A 217 -26.48 6.95 6.81
CA PHE A 217 -26.59 5.80 7.70
C PHE A 217 -27.96 5.77 8.40
N ASP A 218 -28.63 4.63 8.37
CA ASP A 218 -29.95 4.44 8.97
C ASP A 218 -29.91 3.41 10.10
N ALA A 219 -29.74 3.90 11.32
CA ALA A 219 -29.64 3.08 12.52
C ALA A 219 -30.88 2.21 12.78
N ARG A 220 -32.07 2.64 12.32
CA ARG A 220 -33.34 1.92 12.59
C ARG A 220 -33.49 0.65 11.77
N ASN A 221 -32.84 0.59 10.61
CA ASN A 221 -32.82 -0.57 9.73
C ASN A 221 -31.46 -1.28 9.74
N SER A 222 -30.59 -0.91 10.69
CA SER A 222 -29.33 -1.59 10.95
C SER A 222 -29.48 -2.52 12.15
N SER A 223 -28.77 -3.65 12.17
CA SER A 223 -28.88 -4.64 13.25
C SER A 223 -27.60 -5.44 13.46
N PHE A 224 -27.49 -6.06 14.63
CA PHE A 224 -26.50 -7.11 14.86
C PHE A 224 -27.01 -8.42 14.25
N THR A 225 -26.22 -9.04 13.38
CA THR A 225 -26.58 -10.32 12.74
C THR A 225 -26.00 -11.52 13.50
N ALA A 226 -24.90 -11.33 14.22
CA ALA A 226 -24.29 -12.33 15.08
C ALA A 226 -23.43 -11.67 16.17
N LEU A 227 -23.28 -12.37 17.29
CA LEU A 227 -22.40 -12.01 18.40
C LEU A 227 -21.41 -13.15 18.61
N HIS A 228 -20.12 -12.83 18.74
CA HIS A 228 -19.09 -13.81 19.06
C HIS A 228 -18.31 -13.30 20.26
N ASN A 229 -18.32 -14.04 21.37
CA ASN A 229 -17.70 -13.58 22.60
C ASN A 229 -16.75 -14.64 23.14
N THR A 230 -15.51 -14.23 23.39
CA THR A 230 -14.45 -15.05 23.99
C THR A 230 -13.78 -14.24 25.10
N ALA A 231 -12.91 -14.87 25.89
CA ALA A 231 -12.22 -14.19 26.99
C ALA A 231 -11.38 -12.98 26.57
N ASP A 232 -10.91 -12.94 25.31
CA ASP A 232 -10.01 -11.90 24.80
C ASP A 232 -10.64 -11.05 23.67
N LEU A 233 -11.88 -11.35 23.25
CA LEU A 233 -12.56 -10.64 22.17
C LEU A 233 -14.08 -10.60 22.41
N THR A 234 -14.67 -9.41 22.24
CA THR A 234 -16.13 -9.24 22.08
C THR A 234 -16.41 -8.75 20.67
N GLY A 235 -17.06 -9.59 19.88
CA GLY A 235 -17.27 -9.42 18.44
C GLY A 235 -18.73 -9.20 18.06
N PHE A 236 -18.97 -8.29 17.12
CA PHE A 236 -20.31 -7.96 16.61
C PHE A 236 -20.31 -7.99 15.08
N ALA A 237 -21.08 -8.89 14.48
CA ALA A 237 -21.41 -8.81 13.07
C ALA A 237 -22.61 -7.87 12.88
N VAL A 238 -22.50 -6.93 11.94
CA VAL A 238 -23.47 -5.86 11.72
C VAL A 238 -23.92 -5.86 10.27
N SER A 239 -25.24 -5.74 10.08
CA SER A 239 -25.83 -5.30 8.81
C SER A 239 -26.16 -3.83 8.93
N ALA A 240 -25.44 -2.97 8.21
CA ALA A 240 -25.59 -1.52 8.25
C ALA A 240 -26.37 -1.03 7.02
N HIS A 241 -27.50 -0.40 7.25
CA HIS A 241 -28.34 0.17 6.20
C HIS A 241 -27.93 1.60 5.86
N TYR A 242 -27.84 1.90 4.57
CA TYR A 242 -27.61 3.23 4.04
C TYR A 242 -28.69 3.55 3.00
N SER A 243 -29.20 4.78 3.02
CA SER A 243 -30.22 5.19 2.07
C SER A 243 -30.14 6.65 1.67
N VAL A 244 -30.72 6.98 0.51
CA VAL A 244 -30.92 8.34 0.04
C VAL A 244 -32.37 8.50 -0.41
N PRO A 245 -33.08 9.58 -0.03
CA PRO A 245 -34.51 9.73 -0.35
C PRO A 245 -34.78 9.93 -1.84
N LYS A 246 -33.80 10.46 -2.59
CA LYS A 246 -33.87 10.67 -4.04
C LYS A 246 -32.49 10.60 -4.67
N LEU A 247 -32.42 10.06 -5.89
CA LEU A 247 -31.20 10.10 -6.68
C LEU A 247 -31.02 11.47 -7.36
N PRO A 248 -29.78 11.93 -7.59
CA PRO A 248 -29.54 13.07 -8.46
C PRO A 248 -30.09 12.82 -9.86
N ALA A 249 -30.52 13.88 -10.55
CA ALA A 249 -30.94 13.75 -11.94
C ALA A 249 -29.75 13.31 -12.80
N ALA A 250 -29.99 12.37 -13.73
CA ALA A 250 -28.96 11.92 -14.66
C ALA A 250 -28.38 13.13 -15.42
N PRO A 251 -27.06 13.33 -15.41
CA PRO A 251 -26.45 14.42 -16.15
C PRO A 251 -26.71 14.25 -17.64
N SER A 252 -26.89 15.38 -18.34
CA SER A 252 -26.96 15.41 -19.80
C SER A 252 -25.73 14.72 -20.40
N MET A 253 -25.94 13.96 -21.48
CA MET A 253 -25.00 13.06 -22.19
C MET A 253 -23.64 13.67 -22.62
N THR A 254 -23.36 14.93 -22.30
CA THR A 254 -22.20 15.70 -22.73
C THR A 254 -21.04 15.74 -21.71
N SER A 255 -21.16 15.08 -20.55
CA SER A 255 -20.08 15.01 -19.56
C SER A 255 -19.92 13.61 -18.97
N PRO A 256 -18.70 13.04 -18.91
CA PRO A 256 -18.46 11.79 -18.20
C PRO A 256 -18.72 12.02 -16.70
N SER A 257 -19.90 11.66 -16.24
CA SER A 257 -20.33 11.97 -14.88
C SER A 257 -19.80 10.95 -13.90
N HIS A 258 -19.19 11.45 -12.83
CA HIS A 258 -18.79 10.64 -11.68
C HIS A 258 -19.98 10.39 -10.71
N SER A 259 -21.18 10.87 -11.03
CA SER A 259 -22.37 10.84 -10.16
C SER A 259 -23.34 9.69 -10.46
N ALA A 260 -22.89 8.64 -11.14
CA ALA A 260 -23.74 7.49 -11.40
C ALA A 260 -23.98 6.70 -10.10
N PRO A 261 -25.23 6.29 -9.81
CA PRO A 261 -25.54 5.42 -8.68
C PRO A 261 -24.85 4.04 -8.77
N PRO A 262 -24.85 3.24 -7.70
CA PRO A 262 -24.33 1.88 -7.72
C PRO A 262 -25.10 0.99 -8.70
N ALA A 263 -24.39 0.26 -9.56
CA ALA A 263 -25.00 -0.39 -10.72
C ALA A 263 -25.68 -1.75 -10.43
N HIS A 264 -25.37 -2.38 -9.29
CA HIS A 264 -25.77 -3.76 -8.97
C HIS A 264 -26.88 -3.86 -7.93
N LEU A 265 -27.57 -2.75 -7.65
CA LEU A 265 -28.66 -2.69 -6.69
C LEU A 265 -30.00 -2.71 -7.41
N GLU A 266 -30.96 -3.48 -6.90
CA GLU A 266 -32.34 -3.51 -7.42
C GLU A 266 -33.06 -2.16 -7.21
N ASP A 267 -32.80 -1.50 -6.08
CA ASP A 267 -33.19 -0.11 -5.84
C ASP A 267 -31.95 0.67 -5.38
N GLU A 268 -31.40 1.46 -6.28
CA GLU A 268 -30.18 2.24 -6.08
C GLU A 268 -30.28 3.23 -4.90
N ARG A 269 -31.47 3.51 -4.38
CA ARG A 269 -31.65 4.41 -3.22
C ARG A 269 -31.30 3.78 -1.89
N SER A 270 -31.15 2.46 -1.83
CA SER A 270 -31.05 1.69 -0.59
C SER A 270 -29.98 0.62 -0.71
N LEU A 271 -29.14 0.46 0.30
CA LEU A 271 -28.13 -0.60 0.32
C LEU A 271 -27.76 -1.03 1.73
N PHE A 272 -27.18 -2.23 1.83
CA PHE A 272 -26.62 -2.78 3.05
C PHE A 272 -25.12 -3.01 2.91
N LEU A 273 -24.36 -2.64 3.94
CA LEU A 273 -22.95 -2.97 4.10
C LEU A 273 -22.78 -3.84 5.35
N GLY A 274 -21.99 -4.89 5.25
CA GLY A 274 -21.68 -5.76 6.39
C GLY A 274 -20.41 -5.31 7.08
N TYR A 275 -20.45 -5.20 8.40
CA TYR A 275 -19.26 -4.92 9.21
C TYR A 275 -19.06 -5.97 10.29
N TYR A 276 -17.81 -6.12 10.73
CA TYR A 276 -17.46 -6.85 11.94
C TYR A 276 -16.68 -5.93 12.87
N TYR A 277 -17.23 -5.69 14.07
CA TYR A 277 -16.53 -4.96 15.12
C TYR A 277 -15.87 -5.94 16.08
N SER A 278 -14.59 -5.72 16.34
CA SER A 278 -13.78 -6.47 17.28
C SER A 278 -13.38 -5.58 18.45
N LEU A 279 -13.90 -5.82 19.65
CA LEU A 279 -13.40 -5.24 20.89
C LEU A 279 -12.45 -6.26 21.54
N ALA A 280 -11.17 -6.17 21.20
CA ALA A 280 -10.16 -7.12 21.61
C ALA A 280 -9.31 -6.59 22.76
N LYS A 281 -8.93 -7.49 23.66
CA LYS A 281 -7.94 -7.21 24.70
C LYS A 281 -6.61 -6.81 24.05
N LEU A 282 -6.08 -5.68 24.46
CA LEU A 282 -4.77 -5.23 24.00
C LEU A 282 -3.68 -6.07 24.71
N PRO A 283 -2.72 -6.66 23.98
CA PRO A 283 -1.62 -7.37 24.61
C PRO A 283 -0.73 -6.41 25.41
N GLU A 284 0.16 -6.97 26.23
CA GLU A 284 1.29 -6.21 26.76
C GLU A 284 2.03 -5.54 25.59
N ALA A 285 2.56 -4.32 25.75
CA ALA A 285 3.23 -3.64 24.65
C ALA A 285 4.53 -4.38 24.25
N MET A 286 4.66 -4.77 22.98
CA MET A 286 5.92 -5.29 22.44
C MET A 286 7.02 -4.22 22.49
N THR A 287 8.27 -4.62 22.72
CA THR A 287 9.42 -3.73 22.52
C THR A 287 9.48 -3.27 21.06
N PRO A 288 9.39 -1.96 20.79
CA PRO A 288 9.44 -1.44 19.43
C PRO A 288 10.82 -1.65 18.81
N ARG A 289 10.86 -1.94 17.50
CA ARG A 289 12.10 -2.00 16.72
C ARG A 289 12.18 -0.80 15.80
N VAL A 290 13.27 -0.03 15.90
CA VAL A 290 13.50 1.16 15.06
C VAL A 290 13.63 0.73 13.59
N ALA A 291 13.01 1.50 12.70
CA ALA A 291 13.11 1.30 11.26
C ALA A 291 14.39 1.93 10.69
N ASP A 292 14.86 1.40 9.55
CA ASP A 292 16.01 1.90 8.80
C ASP A 292 15.60 2.04 7.34
N ASP A 293 15.90 3.19 6.74
CA ASP A 293 15.43 3.58 5.39
C ASP A 293 16.07 2.74 4.26
N ARG A 294 17.12 1.99 4.57
CA ARG A 294 17.78 1.08 3.62
C ARG A 294 17.02 -0.24 3.43
N ILE A 295 15.99 -0.50 4.23
CA ILE A 295 15.22 -1.75 4.24
C ILE A 295 13.72 -1.42 4.19
N GLY A 296 13.01 -2.00 3.23
CA GLY A 296 11.60 -1.74 2.97
C GLY A 296 10.69 -2.40 3.98
N HIS A 297 10.44 -1.73 5.10
CA HIS A 297 9.43 -2.13 6.07
C HIS A 297 8.28 -1.11 6.14
N PHE A 298 7.06 -1.61 6.32
CA PHE A 298 5.97 -0.74 6.76
C PHE A 298 6.26 -0.24 8.17
N MET A 299 5.94 1.04 8.43
CA MET A 299 6.33 1.71 9.66
C MET A 299 5.12 2.23 10.46
N ALA A 300 5.21 2.14 11.78
CA ALA A 300 4.41 2.94 12.69
C ALA A 300 5.19 4.22 13.02
N ARG A 301 4.69 5.36 12.54
CA ARG A 301 5.27 6.69 12.84
C ARG A 301 4.70 7.25 14.14
N ARG A 302 5.56 7.82 14.97
CA ARG A 302 5.19 8.58 16.17
C ARG A 302 6.05 9.83 16.30
N TRP A 303 5.58 10.79 17.09
CA TRP A 303 6.34 11.95 17.51
C TRP A 303 6.69 11.82 19.01
N ASP A 304 7.97 11.61 19.29
CA ASP A 304 8.57 11.49 20.61
C ASP A 304 9.14 12.84 21.09
N PHE A 305 8.45 13.47 22.02
CA PHE A 305 8.85 14.71 22.68
C PHE A 305 9.55 14.45 24.02
N SER A 306 10.05 13.23 24.27
CA SER A 306 10.74 12.91 25.53
C SER A 306 12.10 13.60 25.67
N SER A 307 12.69 14.07 24.56
CA SER A 307 13.98 14.75 24.53
C SER A 307 14.01 15.81 23.43
N ASP A 308 14.79 16.87 23.66
CA ASP A 308 15.13 17.94 22.72
C ASP A 308 16.47 17.69 21.99
N SER A 309 17.08 16.52 22.18
CA SER A 309 18.38 16.18 21.58
C SER A 309 18.33 15.95 20.06
N ASN A 310 17.15 15.61 19.52
CA ASN A 310 16.93 15.45 18.09
C ASN A 310 16.20 16.69 17.53
N ALA A 311 16.64 17.16 16.36
CA ALA A 311 16.00 18.29 15.68
C ALA A 311 14.55 18.00 15.26
N PHE A 312 14.21 16.73 15.07
CA PHE A 312 12.86 16.27 14.73
C PHE A 312 12.43 15.18 15.71
N PRO A 313 11.20 15.25 16.28
CA PRO A 313 10.72 14.27 17.24
C PRO A 313 10.22 12.98 16.58
N GLU A 314 10.27 12.85 15.26
CA GLU A 314 9.74 11.66 14.58
C GLU A 314 10.58 10.42 14.85
N VAL A 315 9.89 9.35 15.24
CA VAL A 315 10.43 7.99 15.36
C VAL A 315 9.59 7.05 14.52
N TYR A 316 10.26 6.10 13.89
CA TYR A 316 9.65 5.12 13.00
C TYR A 316 9.96 3.73 13.53
N TYR A 317 8.92 2.93 13.76
CA TYR A 317 9.06 1.55 14.19
C TYR A 317 8.61 0.59 13.10
N VAL A 318 9.37 -0.48 12.88
CA VAL A 318 9.01 -1.54 11.94
C VAL A 318 7.71 -2.19 12.42
N LYS A 319 6.73 -2.34 11.51
CA LYS A 319 5.57 -3.17 11.75
C LYS A 319 5.97 -4.64 11.67
N ARG A 320 5.76 -5.41 12.73
CA ARG A 320 6.10 -6.84 12.78
C ARG A 320 5.24 -7.60 13.78
N TRP A 321 5.06 -8.89 13.55
CA TRP A 321 4.46 -9.78 14.55
C TRP A 321 5.40 -9.98 15.74
N ARG A 322 4.83 -10.22 16.93
CA ARG A 322 5.62 -10.68 18.07
C ARG A 322 5.97 -12.15 17.89
N LEU A 323 7.25 -12.44 17.71
CA LEU A 323 7.78 -13.80 17.71
C LEU A 323 8.86 -13.96 18.78
N GLU A 324 8.59 -14.82 19.74
CA GLU A 324 9.48 -15.17 20.82
C GLU A 324 9.63 -16.70 20.85
N LYS A 325 10.86 -17.19 20.98
CA LYS A 325 11.09 -18.62 21.12
C LYS A 325 10.43 -19.15 22.39
N LYS A 326 9.78 -20.32 22.28
CA LYS A 326 9.27 -21.06 23.43
C LYS A 326 10.41 -21.54 24.33
N ASP A 327 11.49 -22.02 23.74
CA ASP A 327 12.79 -22.28 24.38
C ASP A 327 13.82 -21.26 23.86
N PRO A 328 14.14 -20.21 24.65
CA PRO A 328 15.09 -19.17 24.25
C PRO A 328 16.52 -19.68 23.99
N ASP A 329 16.92 -20.77 24.64
CA ASP A 329 18.29 -21.29 24.61
C ASP A 329 18.50 -22.32 23.50
N ALA A 330 17.42 -22.89 22.96
CA ALA A 330 17.49 -23.78 21.82
C ALA A 330 17.94 -23.04 20.55
N GLU A 331 18.87 -23.65 19.80
CA GLU A 331 19.24 -23.21 18.44
C GLU A 331 17.98 -23.05 17.58
N MET A 332 17.08 -24.02 17.72
CA MET A 332 15.79 -24.07 17.07
C MET A 332 14.66 -24.32 18.09
N SER A 333 13.76 -23.34 18.27
CA SER A 333 12.48 -23.48 18.97
C SER A 333 11.24 -23.09 18.13
N GLU A 334 10.09 -23.73 18.37
CA GLU A 334 8.80 -23.15 17.99
C GLU A 334 8.57 -21.80 18.70
N PRO A 335 7.77 -20.88 18.13
CA PRO A 335 7.40 -19.65 18.82
C PRO A 335 6.43 -19.94 19.98
N LYS A 336 6.38 -19.05 20.98
CA LYS A 336 5.35 -19.10 22.04
C LYS A 336 3.94 -18.96 21.47
N VAL A 337 3.79 -18.08 20.49
CA VAL A 337 2.56 -17.85 19.74
C VAL A 337 2.94 -17.85 18.26
N PRO A 338 2.53 -18.86 17.48
CA PRO A 338 2.75 -18.86 16.03
C PRO A 338 1.82 -17.86 15.33
N ILE A 339 2.22 -17.42 14.14
CA ILE A 339 1.36 -16.65 13.24
C ILE A 339 0.49 -17.67 12.48
N VAL A 340 -0.79 -17.74 12.80
CA VAL A 340 -1.72 -18.68 12.16
C VAL A 340 -2.56 -17.91 11.15
N TYR A 341 -2.44 -18.27 9.87
CA TYR A 341 -3.33 -17.78 8.81
C TYR A 341 -4.51 -18.74 8.64
N TRP A 342 -5.72 -18.22 8.82
CA TRP A 342 -6.95 -18.95 8.62
C TRP A 342 -7.46 -18.76 7.19
N LEU A 343 -7.49 -19.85 6.44
CA LEU A 343 -8.16 -19.90 5.14
C LEU A 343 -9.66 -19.87 5.39
N ASP A 344 -10.33 -18.82 4.92
CA ASP A 344 -11.78 -18.73 4.96
C ASP A 344 -12.42 -19.92 4.25
N ARG A 345 -13.51 -20.43 4.83
CA ARG A 345 -14.27 -21.55 4.27
C ARG A 345 -14.77 -21.26 2.85
N ASN A 346 -14.94 -19.98 2.50
CA ASN A 346 -15.36 -19.54 1.18
C ASN A 346 -14.31 -19.74 0.07
N ILE A 347 -13.06 -20.05 0.42
CA ILE A 347 -12.02 -20.38 -0.55
C ILE A 347 -12.35 -21.74 -1.19
N PRO A 348 -12.44 -21.84 -2.53
CA PRO A 348 -12.67 -23.10 -3.22
C PRO A 348 -11.60 -24.15 -2.89
N GLU A 349 -12.01 -25.37 -2.56
CA GLU A 349 -11.13 -26.44 -2.06
C GLU A 349 -9.91 -26.69 -2.94
N LYS A 350 -10.10 -26.68 -4.26
CA LYS A 350 -9.02 -26.90 -5.25
C LYS A 350 -7.85 -25.92 -5.17
N TYR A 351 -8.01 -24.75 -4.54
CA TYR A 351 -6.97 -23.73 -4.43
C TYR A 351 -6.33 -23.64 -3.04
N ARG A 352 -6.92 -24.30 -2.04
CA ARG A 352 -6.47 -24.20 -0.64
C ARG A 352 -5.01 -24.65 -0.47
N GLU A 353 -4.60 -25.72 -1.13
CA GLU A 353 -3.20 -26.21 -1.05
C GLU A 353 -2.20 -25.26 -1.71
N THR A 354 -2.57 -24.63 -2.84
CA THR A 354 -1.72 -23.62 -3.50
C THR A 354 -1.54 -22.38 -2.62
N ILE A 355 -2.64 -21.89 -2.03
CA ILE A 355 -2.61 -20.75 -1.11
C ILE A 355 -1.78 -21.10 0.14
N LYS A 356 -2.04 -22.25 0.75
CA LYS A 356 -1.27 -22.77 1.89
C LYS A 356 0.23 -22.83 1.58
N ALA A 357 0.61 -23.30 0.40
CA ALA A 357 2.01 -23.37 -0.01
C ALA A 357 2.66 -21.99 -0.13
N GLY A 358 1.94 -20.97 -0.61
CA GLY A 358 2.45 -19.59 -0.66
C GLY A 358 2.66 -18.99 0.73
N VAL A 359 1.75 -19.26 1.67
CA VAL A 359 1.89 -18.80 3.07
C VAL A 359 3.09 -19.44 3.78
N LEU A 360 3.22 -20.76 3.66
CA LEU A 360 4.26 -21.51 4.37
C LEU A 360 5.67 -21.25 3.82
N GLU A 361 5.80 -20.65 2.64
CA GLU A 361 7.08 -20.32 2.00
C GLU A 361 7.99 -19.48 2.91
N TRP A 362 7.39 -18.57 3.68
CA TRP A 362 8.09 -17.68 4.60
C TRP A 362 8.74 -18.39 5.79
N ASN A 363 8.33 -19.61 6.15
CA ASN A 363 9.01 -20.38 7.20
C ASN A 363 10.49 -20.59 6.88
N LYS A 364 10.89 -20.64 5.60
CA LYS A 364 12.30 -20.71 5.19
C LYS A 364 13.14 -19.57 5.80
N ALA A 365 12.58 -18.35 5.87
CA ALA A 365 13.28 -17.22 6.46
C ALA A 365 13.33 -17.32 8.00
N PHE A 366 12.23 -17.72 8.62
CA PHE A 366 12.15 -17.90 10.07
C PHE A 366 13.02 -19.05 10.60
N GLU A 367 13.19 -20.12 9.84
CA GLU A 367 14.10 -21.23 10.15
C GLU A 367 15.55 -20.77 10.24
N LYS A 368 15.99 -19.84 9.37
CA LYS A 368 17.32 -19.22 9.47
C LYS A 368 17.51 -18.37 10.73
N LEU A 369 16.41 -17.93 11.35
CA LEU A 369 16.43 -17.19 12.62
C LEU A 369 16.24 -18.11 13.83
N GLY A 370 16.16 -19.42 13.61
CA GLY A 370 15.99 -20.43 14.66
C GLY A 370 14.54 -20.60 15.12
N PHE A 371 13.55 -20.34 14.25
CA PHE A 371 12.14 -20.64 14.49
C PHE A 371 11.61 -21.78 13.60
N LYS A 372 10.78 -22.67 14.16
CA LYS A 372 10.13 -23.81 13.49
C LYS A 372 8.65 -23.50 13.54
N ASN A 373 7.95 -23.77 12.44
CA ASN A 373 6.51 -23.57 12.38
C ASN A 373 6.10 -22.17 12.87
N ALA A 374 6.91 -21.15 12.51
CA ALA A 374 6.66 -19.77 12.89
C ALA A 374 5.34 -19.28 12.29
N ILE A 375 5.09 -19.71 11.06
CA ILE A 375 3.84 -19.52 10.33
C ILE A 375 3.14 -20.88 10.19
N GLN A 376 1.84 -20.88 10.45
CA GLN A 376 0.95 -22.02 10.32
C GLN A 376 -0.27 -21.63 9.48
N VAL A 377 -0.93 -22.63 8.89
CA VAL A 377 -2.12 -22.43 8.06
C VAL A 377 -3.19 -23.42 8.49
N GLU A 378 -4.37 -22.90 8.80
CA GLU A 378 -5.55 -23.67 9.16
C GLU A 378 -6.71 -23.30 8.25
N VAL A 379 -7.66 -24.22 8.06
CA VAL A 379 -8.91 -23.93 7.35
C VAL A 379 -9.99 -23.65 8.38
N GLN A 380 -10.72 -22.55 8.22
CA GLN A 380 -11.83 -22.22 9.10
C GLN A 380 -12.90 -23.34 9.05
N PRO A 381 -13.24 -23.98 10.19
CA PRO A 381 -14.29 -24.99 10.23
C PRO A 381 -15.67 -24.43 9.88
N GLU A 382 -16.57 -25.28 9.37
CA GLU A 382 -17.96 -24.90 9.07
C GLU A 382 -18.76 -24.49 10.32
N ASP A 383 -18.42 -25.05 11.48
CA ASP A 383 -19.03 -24.74 12.78
C ASP A 383 -18.20 -23.75 13.60
N ALA A 384 -17.22 -23.08 12.98
CA ALA A 384 -16.34 -22.12 13.67
C ALA A 384 -17.16 -21.03 14.38
N GLN A 385 -16.83 -20.81 15.65
CA GLN A 385 -17.45 -19.79 16.51
C GLN A 385 -16.71 -18.44 16.47
N PHE A 386 -15.98 -18.19 15.38
CA PHE A 386 -15.23 -16.97 15.14
C PHE A 386 -15.33 -16.55 13.68
N SER A 387 -15.06 -15.27 13.42
CA SER A 387 -15.06 -14.69 12.08
C SER A 387 -13.62 -14.52 11.59
N THR A 388 -13.35 -14.84 10.33
CA THR A 388 -12.11 -14.51 9.63
C THR A 388 -11.95 -13.00 9.38
N ALA A 389 -12.92 -12.17 9.75
CA ALA A 389 -12.79 -10.71 9.73
C ALA A 389 -12.57 -10.13 11.14
N ASP A 390 -12.27 -10.96 12.15
CA ASP A 390 -12.03 -10.51 13.51
C ASP A 390 -10.56 -10.15 13.77
N ALA A 391 -10.31 -9.43 14.87
CA ALA A 391 -8.99 -8.90 15.20
C ALA A 391 -8.01 -9.92 15.82
N ARG A 392 -8.35 -11.22 15.84
CA ARG A 392 -7.59 -12.27 16.54
C ARG A 392 -7.13 -13.38 15.60
N HIS A 393 -7.66 -13.44 14.40
CA HIS A 393 -7.38 -14.49 13.43
C HIS A 393 -6.95 -13.86 12.12
N ALA A 394 -5.63 -13.77 11.92
CA ALA A 394 -5.10 -13.40 10.61
C ALA A 394 -5.67 -14.36 9.56
N SER A 395 -6.16 -13.82 8.44
CA SER A 395 -7.00 -14.58 7.53
C SER A 395 -6.62 -14.41 6.07
N ILE A 396 -7.10 -15.35 5.25
CA ILE A 396 -7.15 -15.22 3.80
C ILE A 396 -8.60 -15.42 3.39
N ARG A 397 -9.19 -14.42 2.74
CA ARG A 397 -10.60 -14.42 2.33
C ARG A 397 -10.73 -14.36 0.83
N TRP A 398 -11.61 -15.19 0.29
CA TRP A 398 -11.95 -15.18 -1.13
C TRP A 398 -13.04 -14.13 -1.40
N VAL A 399 -12.81 -13.23 -2.36
CA VAL A 399 -13.77 -12.16 -2.71
C VAL A 399 -14.14 -12.21 -4.19
N VAL A 400 -15.31 -11.67 -4.54
CA VAL A 400 -15.85 -11.68 -5.90
C VAL A 400 -16.09 -10.24 -6.37
N ARG A 401 -15.79 -9.96 -7.64
CA ARG A 401 -16.02 -8.67 -8.31
C ARG A 401 -16.63 -8.87 -9.69
N ASP A 402 -17.40 -7.89 -10.14
CA ASP A 402 -17.97 -7.82 -11.49
C ASP A 402 -16.95 -7.40 -12.56
N GLU A 403 -15.99 -6.55 -12.20
CA GLU A 403 -14.90 -6.08 -13.06
C GLU A 403 -13.91 -7.20 -13.42
N PRO A 404 -13.39 -7.22 -14.66
CA PRO A 404 -12.38 -8.17 -15.09
C PRO A 404 -11.00 -7.85 -14.49
N GLY A 405 -10.54 -8.61 -13.52
CA GLY A 405 -9.25 -8.44 -12.83
C GLY A 405 -8.87 -9.67 -12.02
N ALA A 406 -7.77 -9.61 -11.28
CA ALA A 406 -7.58 -10.47 -10.12
C ALA A 406 -6.79 -9.73 -9.04
N PHE A 407 -7.53 -9.00 -8.23
CA PHE A 407 -6.96 -8.30 -7.09
C PHE A 407 -6.40 -9.28 -6.06
N ALA A 408 -5.34 -8.86 -5.39
CA ALA A 408 -4.88 -9.42 -4.14
C ALA A 408 -4.32 -8.27 -3.29
N ILE A 409 -4.56 -8.33 -1.98
CA ILE A 409 -4.00 -7.35 -1.03
C ILE A 409 -3.79 -7.99 0.33
N GLY A 410 -2.65 -7.71 0.97
CA GLY A 410 -2.28 -8.18 2.31
C GLY A 410 -2.14 -7.04 3.33
N PRO A 411 -3.24 -6.36 3.72
CA PRO A 411 -3.20 -5.32 4.74
C PRO A 411 -2.91 -5.89 6.12
N SER A 412 -2.39 -5.04 7.01
CA SER A 412 -2.23 -5.38 8.43
C SER A 412 -2.58 -4.19 9.34
N ARG A 413 -3.00 -4.50 10.57
CA ARG A 413 -3.23 -3.53 11.64
C ARG A 413 -2.22 -3.75 12.75
N ALA A 414 -1.51 -2.69 13.09
CA ALA A 414 -0.47 -2.71 14.11
C ALA A 414 -0.81 -1.77 15.26
N ASP A 415 -0.36 -2.12 16.45
CA ASP A 415 -0.34 -1.22 17.60
C ASP A 415 0.51 0.02 17.24
N PRO A 416 -0.09 1.21 17.14
CA PRO A 416 0.62 2.43 16.75
C PRO A 416 1.71 2.84 17.75
N ARG A 417 1.73 2.28 18.97
CA ARG A 417 2.72 2.59 20.01
C ARG A 417 4.03 1.83 19.80
N THR A 418 3.96 0.63 19.24
CA THR A 418 5.07 -0.34 19.22
C THR A 418 5.43 -0.87 17.83
N GLY A 419 4.50 -0.82 16.87
CA GLY A 419 4.63 -1.52 15.59
C GLY A 419 4.26 -3.01 15.66
N GLU A 420 3.73 -3.51 16.78
CA GLU A 420 3.25 -4.90 16.86
C GLU A 420 2.05 -5.10 15.94
N ILE A 421 2.18 -5.98 14.94
CA ILE A 421 1.03 -6.40 14.12
C ILE A 421 0.10 -7.21 15.02
N LEU A 422 -1.15 -6.78 15.10
CA LEU A 422 -2.21 -7.39 15.90
C LEU A 422 -3.13 -8.24 15.05
N ASP A 423 -3.27 -7.88 13.77
CA ASP A 423 -4.16 -8.55 12.83
C ASP A 423 -3.76 -8.29 11.37
N ALA A 424 -4.12 -9.22 10.48
CA ALA A 424 -3.91 -9.11 9.03
C ALA A 424 -4.90 -9.99 8.25
N ASP A 425 -5.66 -9.38 7.33
CA ASP A 425 -6.64 -10.08 6.50
C ASP A 425 -6.33 -9.92 5.02
N ILE A 426 -5.78 -10.97 4.41
CA ILE A 426 -5.49 -11.01 2.98
C ILE A 426 -6.79 -11.21 2.20
N GLU A 427 -6.99 -10.42 1.15
CA GLU A 427 -8.05 -10.67 0.16
C GLU A 427 -7.46 -11.24 -1.11
N ILE A 428 -8.12 -12.25 -1.66
CA ILE A 428 -7.80 -12.82 -2.97
C ILE A 428 -9.08 -12.88 -3.81
N GLU A 429 -9.07 -12.31 -5.00
CA GLU A 429 -10.24 -12.29 -5.89
C GLU A 429 -10.45 -13.62 -6.65
N ASP A 430 -11.71 -13.95 -6.94
CA ASP A 430 -12.10 -15.09 -7.79
C ASP A 430 -11.51 -15.04 -9.20
N GLY A 431 -11.19 -13.82 -9.66
CA GLY A 431 -10.57 -13.53 -10.94
C GLY A 431 -9.36 -14.41 -11.25
N TRP A 432 -8.54 -14.74 -10.25
CA TRP A 432 -7.38 -15.64 -10.35
C TRP A 432 -7.70 -17.00 -10.96
N THR A 433 -8.95 -17.40 -10.87
CA THR A 433 -9.40 -18.76 -11.15
C THR A 433 -10.32 -18.85 -12.37
N ARG A 434 -11.01 -17.74 -12.66
CA ARG A 434 -11.95 -17.61 -13.76
C ARG A 434 -11.31 -16.96 -14.98
N VAL A 435 -10.51 -15.92 -14.78
CA VAL A 435 -10.01 -15.05 -15.85
C VAL A 435 -8.89 -15.68 -16.66
N PRO A 436 -7.83 -16.29 -16.10
CA PRO A 436 -6.75 -16.78 -16.95
C PRO A 436 -7.14 -18.03 -17.75
N ARG A 437 -7.97 -18.94 -17.21
CA ARG A 437 -8.52 -20.07 -17.98
C ARG A 437 -9.41 -19.58 -19.14
N ARG A 438 -10.34 -18.67 -18.85
CA ARG A 438 -11.28 -18.15 -19.84
C ARG A 438 -10.68 -17.11 -20.79
N GLN A 439 -9.60 -16.43 -20.42
CA GLN A 439 -8.90 -15.58 -21.38
C GLN A 439 -8.35 -16.45 -22.50
N VAL A 440 -7.72 -17.58 -22.20
CA VAL A 440 -7.13 -18.37 -23.29
C VAL A 440 -8.19 -19.09 -24.15
N SER A 441 -9.37 -19.42 -23.59
CA SER A 441 -10.42 -20.19 -24.28
C SER A 441 -11.71 -19.46 -24.67
N GLU A 442 -12.08 -18.36 -24.00
CA GLU A 442 -13.35 -17.64 -24.21
C GLU A 442 -13.19 -16.21 -24.75
N GLN A 443 -14.28 -15.74 -25.36
CA GLN A 443 -14.38 -14.53 -26.17
C GLN A 443 -14.68 -13.31 -25.29
N PHE A 444 -13.71 -12.88 -24.48
CA PHE A 444 -13.88 -11.69 -23.61
C PHE A 444 -13.63 -10.38 -24.36
N PRO A 445 -14.45 -9.33 -24.14
CA PRO A 445 -14.10 -7.99 -24.56
C PRO A 445 -12.82 -7.53 -23.84
N PRO A 446 -11.93 -6.78 -24.50
CA PRO A 446 -10.68 -6.34 -23.91
C PRO A 446 -10.92 -5.42 -22.71
N ARG A 447 -10.04 -5.55 -21.71
CA ARG A 447 -9.99 -4.64 -20.56
C ARG A 447 -9.85 -3.21 -21.07
N VAL A 448 -10.84 -2.36 -20.77
CA VAL A 448 -10.62 -0.92 -20.79
C VAL A 448 -9.83 -0.64 -19.52
N ALA A 449 -8.57 -0.21 -19.65
CA ALA A 449 -7.79 0.21 -18.50
C ALA A 449 -8.59 1.29 -17.75
N GLN A 450 -9.12 0.95 -16.58
CA GLN A 450 -9.61 1.98 -15.68
C GLN A 450 -8.40 2.83 -15.32
N ALA A 451 -8.56 4.15 -15.42
CA ALA A 451 -7.53 5.09 -15.01
C ALA A 451 -7.07 4.71 -13.60
N ALA A 452 -5.78 4.39 -13.47
CA ALA A 452 -5.11 4.19 -12.20
C ALA A 452 -5.57 5.31 -11.26
N ARG A 453 -6.32 4.95 -10.22
CA ARG A 453 -6.67 5.92 -9.18
C ARG A 453 -5.34 6.37 -8.60
N VAL A 454 -5.13 7.69 -8.54
CA VAL A 454 -3.95 8.29 -7.92
C VAL A 454 -4.04 8.00 -6.42
N ALA A 455 -3.60 6.81 -6.02
CA ALA A 455 -3.45 6.47 -4.62
C ALA A 455 -2.25 7.27 -4.09
N ARG A 456 -2.51 8.17 -3.16
CA ARG A 456 -1.46 8.83 -2.34
C ARG A 456 -1.00 7.92 -1.19
N ASP A 457 -1.35 6.65 -1.23
CA ASP A 457 -1.13 5.67 -0.17
C ASP A 457 -0.14 4.61 -0.66
N THR A 458 1.00 4.51 0.02
CA THR A 458 2.05 3.52 -0.26
C THR A 458 1.70 2.12 0.26
N THR A 459 0.50 1.92 0.81
CA THR A 459 -0.04 0.59 1.17
C THR A 459 -0.89 -0.02 0.07
N PHE A 460 -1.03 0.67 -1.06
CA PHE A 460 -1.79 0.20 -2.21
C PHE A 460 -0.99 -0.84 -3.00
N CYS A 461 -1.56 -2.04 -3.18
CA CYS A 461 -0.98 -3.12 -3.97
C CYS A 461 -1.85 -3.35 -5.22
N GLU A 462 -1.22 -3.35 -6.39
CA GLU A 462 -1.84 -3.74 -7.67
C GLU A 462 -1.23 -5.05 -8.22
N TYR A 463 -0.41 -5.77 -7.44
CA TYR A 463 0.39 -6.88 -7.97
C TYR A 463 -0.49 -7.91 -8.65
N GLY A 464 -1.64 -8.23 -8.06
CA GLY A 464 -2.49 -9.25 -8.61
C GLY A 464 -3.04 -8.95 -10.01
N ASP A 465 -3.49 -7.71 -10.24
CA ASP A 465 -3.95 -7.31 -11.57
C ASP A 465 -2.78 -7.29 -12.58
N VAL A 466 -1.60 -6.87 -12.13
CA VAL A 466 -0.37 -6.85 -12.94
C VAL A 466 0.09 -8.25 -13.33
N ALA A 467 0.23 -9.15 -12.36
CA ALA A 467 0.62 -10.54 -12.56
C ALA A 467 -0.37 -11.27 -13.47
N MET A 468 -1.66 -10.94 -13.38
CA MET A 468 -2.67 -11.43 -14.30
C MET A 468 -2.51 -10.94 -15.74
N ASP A 469 -2.24 -9.65 -15.96
CA ASP A 469 -1.99 -9.11 -17.31
C ASP A 469 -0.73 -9.74 -17.93
N GLU A 470 0.31 -9.92 -17.12
CA GLU A 470 1.55 -10.58 -17.53
C GLU A 470 1.33 -12.06 -17.88
N LEU A 471 0.59 -12.79 -17.04
CA LEU A 471 0.24 -14.19 -17.27
C LEU A 471 -0.63 -14.35 -18.52
N ALA A 472 -1.61 -13.47 -18.73
CA ALA A 472 -2.46 -13.50 -19.92
C ALA A 472 -1.64 -13.40 -21.20
N PHE A 473 -0.70 -12.44 -21.25
CA PHE A 473 0.22 -12.29 -22.38
C PHE A 473 1.10 -13.52 -22.59
N ALA A 474 1.64 -14.08 -21.50
CA ALA A 474 2.46 -15.29 -21.55
C ALA A 474 1.70 -16.48 -22.12
N LEU A 475 0.49 -16.75 -21.62
CA LEU A 475 -0.35 -17.84 -22.11
C LEU A 475 -0.75 -17.65 -23.57
N ASP A 476 -1.12 -16.42 -23.97
CA ASP A 476 -1.43 -16.09 -25.37
C ASP A 476 -0.27 -16.39 -26.30
N LEU A 477 0.96 -16.06 -25.87
CA LEU A 477 2.17 -16.35 -26.64
C LEU A 477 2.45 -17.86 -26.72
N LEU A 478 2.42 -18.57 -25.58
CA LEU A 478 2.71 -20.01 -25.53
C LEU A 478 1.72 -20.82 -26.37
N VAL A 479 0.44 -20.43 -26.37
CA VAL A 479 -0.60 -21.04 -27.23
C VAL A 479 -0.33 -20.72 -28.70
N ALA A 480 0.04 -19.48 -29.02
CA ALA A 480 0.39 -19.09 -30.39
C ALA A 480 1.68 -19.80 -30.88
N ARG A 481 2.57 -20.22 -29.97
CA ARG A 481 3.71 -21.08 -30.26
C ARG A 481 3.33 -22.55 -30.46
N GLY A 482 2.15 -22.96 -29.99
CA GLY A 482 1.70 -24.36 -29.99
C GLY A 482 2.36 -25.19 -28.88
N GLU A 483 2.93 -24.53 -27.86
CA GLU A 483 3.60 -25.20 -26.74
C GLU A 483 2.60 -25.72 -25.70
N ILE A 484 1.47 -25.05 -25.54
CA ILE A 484 0.37 -25.46 -24.65
C ILE A 484 -0.98 -25.30 -25.34
N ALA A 485 -1.98 -26.05 -24.84
CA ALA A 485 -3.37 -25.85 -25.24
C ALA A 485 -4.10 -24.91 -24.24
N PRO A 486 -5.07 -24.10 -24.69
CA PRO A 486 -5.77 -23.10 -23.87
C PRO A 486 -6.33 -23.59 -22.52
N ASP A 487 -7.01 -24.72 -22.53
CA ASP A 487 -7.65 -25.32 -21.35
C ASP A 487 -6.92 -26.59 -20.90
N SER A 488 -5.59 -26.61 -20.99
CA SER A 488 -4.79 -27.78 -20.62
C SER A 488 -4.39 -27.76 -19.15
N PRO A 489 -4.08 -28.94 -18.56
CA PRO A 489 -3.48 -29.02 -17.23
C PRO A 489 -2.17 -28.21 -17.10
N GLU A 490 -1.44 -28.02 -18.18
CA GLU A 490 -0.22 -27.18 -18.23
C GLU A 490 -0.56 -25.70 -18.08
N ALA A 491 -1.60 -25.20 -18.77
CA ALA A 491 -2.08 -23.83 -18.57
C ALA A 491 -2.54 -23.60 -17.12
N GLU A 492 -3.26 -24.57 -16.53
CA GLU A 492 -3.67 -24.54 -15.13
C GLU A 492 -2.47 -24.50 -14.16
N LYS A 493 -1.38 -25.21 -14.45
CA LYS A 493 -0.16 -25.14 -13.62
C LYS A 493 0.43 -23.74 -13.57
N TYR A 494 0.46 -23.01 -14.68
CA TYR A 494 0.96 -21.62 -14.69
C TYR A 494 0.08 -20.70 -13.85
N VAL A 495 -1.24 -20.84 -13.95
CA VAL A 495 -2.19 -20.09 -13.11
C VAL A 495 -1.95 -20.34 -11.63
N LEU A 496 -1.80 -21.61 -11.23
CA LEU A 496 -1.56 -21.97 -9.83
C LEU A 496 -0.18 -21.50 -9.35
N ALA A 497 0.83 -21.51 -10.22
CA ALA A 497 2.15 -21.01 -9.88
C ALA A 497 2.14 -19.49 -9.65
N THR A 498 1.45 -18.72 -10.50
CA THR A 498 1.27 -17.27 -10.31
C THR A 498 0.42 -16.97 -9.07
N LEU A 499 -0.64 -17.75 -8.81
CA LEU A 499 -1.43 -17.61 -7.58
C LEU A 499 -0.56 -17.84 -6.33
N LYS A 500 0.30 -18.87 -6.33
CA LYS A 500 1.24 -19.11 -5.23
C LYS A 500 2.18 -17.93 -5.02
N ASP A 501 2.74 -17.38 -6.10
CA ASP A 501 3.64 -16.22 -6.07
C ASP A 501 2.95 -15.01 -5.43
N VAL A 502 1.75 -14.65 -5.90
CA VAL A 502 0.97 -13.55 -5.33
C VAL A 502 0.61 -13.79 -3.87
N VAL A 503 0.19 -15.00 -3.48
CA VAL A 503 -0.06 -15.30 -2.07
C VAL A 503 1.20 -15.11 -1.23
N THR A 504 2.36 -15.53 -1.74
CA THR A 504 3.65 -15.34 -1.07
C THR A 504 3.96 -13.85 -0.90
N HIS A 505 3.69 -13.03 -1.93
CA HIS A 505 3.82 -11.58 -1.90
C HIS A 505 2.93 -10.93 -0.84
N GLU A 506 1.62 -11.23 -0.83
CA GLU A 506 0.69 -10.63 0.12
C GLU A 506 1.02 -11.00 1.57
N VAL A 507 1.51 -12.23 1.80
CA VAL A 507 1.99 -12.64 3.12
C VAL A 507 3.20 -11.79 3.52
N GLY A 508 4.10 -11.44 2.60
CA GLY A 508 5.21 -10.52 2.86
C GLY A 508 4.74 -9.15 3.39
N HIS A 509 3.68 -8.57 2.83
CA HIS A 509 3.07 -7.34 3.36
C HIS A 509 2.53 -7.53 4.78
N THR A 510 1.85 -8.64 5.05
CA THR A 510 1.36 -8.96 6.41
C THR A 510 2.46 -9.27 7.41
N LEU A 511 3.69 -9.56 6.96
CA LEU A 511 4.88 -9.67 7.80
C LEU A 511 5.60 -8.32 8.00
N GLY A 512 5.13 -7.27 7.33
CA GLY A 512 5.62 -5.90 7.48
C GLY A 512 6.55 -5.42 6.38
N LEU A 513 6.61 -6.09 5.23
CA LEU A 513 7.48 -5.70 4.10
C LEU A 513 6.77 -4.76 3.12
N GLN A 514 7.50 -3.76 2.62
CA GLN A 514 7.10 -2.95 1.47
C GLN A 514 7.45 -3.65 0.16
N HIS A 515 6.99 -3.09 -0.96
CA HIS A 515 7.44 -3.50 -2.28
C HIS A 515 8.95 -3.24 -2.46
N ASN A 516 9.59 -4.03 -3.33
CA ASN A 516 10.98 -3.84 -3.75
C ASN A 516 11.13 -3.96 -5.26
N PHE A 517 11.01 -2.83 -5.96
CA PHE A 517 11.02 -2.73 -7.44
C PHE A 517 12.41 -2.68 -8.07
N ARG A 518 13.47 -2.87 -7.27
CA ARG A 518 14.84 -3.00 -7.77
C ARG A 518 15.29 -4.46 -7.81
N ALA A 519 14.53 -5.35 -7.17
CA ALA A 519 14.91 -6.74 -7.00
C ALA A 519 14.93 -7.52 -8.31
N SER A 520 14.13 -7.13 -9.31
CA SER A 520 14.12 -7.68 -10.67
C SER A 520 15.47 -7.56 -11.40
N THR A 521 16.36 -6.67 -10.95
CA THR A 521 17.61 -6.32 -11.64
C THR A 521 18.85 -7.10 -11.19
N ILE A 522 18.70 -8.07 -10.28
CA ILE A 522 19.87 -8.74 -9.68
C ILE A 522 20.45 -9.89 -10.52
N TYR A 523 19.69 -10.40 -11.50
CA TYR A 523 20.09 -11.55 -12.34
C TYR A 523 20.19 -11.20 -13.81
N THR A 524 21.18 -11.75 -14.50
CA THR A 524 21.37 -11.54 -15.95
C THR A 524 20.37 -12.37 -16.77
N GLN A 525 20.11 -11.97 -18.03
CA GLN A 525 19.22 -12.77 -18.90
C GLN A 525 19.73 -14.18 -19.18
N LYS A 526 21.05 -14.39 -19.15
CA LYS A 526 21.64 -15.73 -19.26
C LYS A 526 21.28 -16.61 -18.08
N GLN A 527 21.24 -16.04 -16.87
CA GLN A 527 20.82 -16.76 -15.68
C GLN A 527 19.31 -17.03 -15.70
N LEU A 528 18.51 -16.06 -16.14
CA LEU A 528 17.05 -16.20 -16.23
C LEU A 528 16.59 -17.20 -17.31
N SER A 529 17.43 -17.49 -18.30
CA SER A 529 17.18 -18.53 -19.31
C SER A 529 17.68 -19.93 -18.90
N ASP A 530 18.37 -20.05 -17.76
CA ASP A 530 18.84 -21.33 -17.22
C ASP A 530 17.88 -21.85 -16.16
N ALA A 531 17.12 -22.89 -16.50
CA ALA A 531 16.16 -23.53 -15.59
C ALA A 531 16.81 -24.03 -14.28
N SER A 532 18.05 -24.53 -14.32
CA SER A 532 18.72 -24.99 -13.10
C SER A 532 19.05 -23.82 -12.18
N PHE A 533 19.42 -22.68 -12.77
CA PHE A 533 19.66 -21.45 -12.02
C PHE A 533 18.36 -20.90 -11.42
N THR A 534 17.30 -20.76 -12.22
CA THR A 534 16.04 -20.17 -11.76
C THR A 534 15.38 -21.04 -10.71
N THR A 535 15.41 -22.37 -10.84
CA THR A 535 14.91 -23.30 -9.81
C THR A 535 15.67 -23.17 -8.48
N ALA A 536 16.96 -22.84 -8.51
CA ALA A 536 17.76 -22.72 -7.29
C ALA A 536 17.68 -21.32 -6.64
N ASN A 537 17.44 -20.27 -7.41
CA ASN A 537 17.59 -18.88 -6.97
C ASN A 537 16.31 -18.04 -7.09
N GLY A 538 15.27 -18.54 -7.75
CA GLY A 538 14.15 -17.74 -8.22
C GLY A 538 14.52 -16.90 -9.45
N ILE A 539 13.62 -16.00 -9.84
CA ILE A 539 13.80 -15.10 -11.00
C ILE A 539 14.15 -13.66 -10.61
N GLY A 540 14.07 -13.31 -9.32
CA GLY A 540 14.38 -11.98 -8.81
C GLY A 540 14.96 -12.02 -7.40
N GLY A 541 15.30 -10.85 -6.86
CA GLY A 541 15.85 -10.74 -5.49
C GLY A 541 14.82 -10.83 -4.37
N SER A 542 13.55 -10.64 -4.70
CA SER A 542 12.45 -10.51 -3.74
C SER A 542 11.13 -10.92 -4.40
N VAL A 543 10.26 -11.59 -3.63
CA VAL A 543 8.84 -11.77 -4.02
C VAL A 543 8.07 -10.45 -3.94
N MET A 544 8.59 -9.42 -3.26
CA MET A 544 7.96 -8.11 -3.10
C MET A 544 8.08 -7.19 -4.33
N ASP A 545 8.62 -7.69 -5.44
CA ASP A 545 8.66 -6.98 -6.73
C ASP A 545 7.45 -7.34 -7.59
N TYR A 546 7.09 -6.49 -8.55
CA TYR A 546 6.14 -6.82 -9.62
C TYR A 546 6.90 -7.42 -10.80
N ASN A 547 7.51 -8.59 -10.56
CA ASN A 547 8.30 -9.29 -11.56
C ASN A 547 7.46 -9.55 -12.82
N ALA A 548 8.03 -9.25 -13.99
CA ALA A 548 7.42 -9.70 -15.24
C ALA A 548 7.49 -11.23 -15.37
N ILE A 549 6.55 -11.83 -16.12
CA ILE A 549 6.67 -13.26 -16.44
C ILE A 549 7.93 -13.47 -17.28
N ASN A 550 8.78 -14.40 -16.83
CA ASN A 550 10.05 -14.72 -17.48
C ASN A 550 9.82 -15.53 -18.76
N LEU A 551 9.75 -14.85 -19.89
CA LEU A 551 9.55 -15.45 -21.21
C LEU A 551 10.86 -15.44 -22.01
N ALA A 552 11.31 -16.62 -22.42
CA ALA A 552 12.44 -16.75 -23.34
C ALA A 552 12.05 -16.37 -24.78
N LEU A 553 13.03 -15.82 -25.52
CA LEU A 553 12.90 -15.71 -26.97
C LEU A 553 12.87 -17.12 -27.59
N GLN A 554 12.31 -17.24 -28.80
CA GLN A 554 12.08 -18.54 -29.44
C GLN A 554 13.35 -19.41 -29.59
N ASP A 555 14.53 -18.78 -29.70
CA ASP A 555 15.82 -19.48 -29.87
C ASP A 555 16.62 -19.61 -28.55
N GLU A 556 16.00 -19.31 -27.42
CA GLU A 556 16.62 -19.34 -26.10
C GLU A 556 16.03 -20.44 -25.21
N PRO A 557 16.82 -21.05 -24.31
CA PRO A 557 16.27 -21.94 -23.31
C PRO A 557 15.36 -21.18 -22.34
N GLN A 558 14.34 -21.87 -21.85
CA GLN A 558 13.35 -21.33 -20.93
C GLN A 558 13.71 -21.70 -19.49
N GLY A 559 13.84 -20.68 -18.62
CA GLY A 559 13.90 -20.86 -17.17
C GLY A 559 12.51 -20.90 -16.54
N ASP A 560 12.45 -20.78 -15.22
CA ASP A 560 11.18 -20.70 -14.48
C ASP A 560 10.41 -19.43 -14.90
N TYR A 561 9.09 -19.52 -15.05
CA TYR A 561 8.25 -18.41 -15.53
C TYR A 561 7.92 -17.37 -14.45
N VAL A 562 7.83 -17.80 -13.18
CA VAL A 562 7.39 -17.00 -12.03
C VAL A 562 8.36 -17.16 -10.86
N MET A 563 8.27 -16.25 -9.89
CA MET A 563 9.01 -16.37 -8.64
C MET A 563 8.39 -17.49 -7.79
N HIS A 564 9.06 -18.63 -7.67
CA HIS A 564 8.49 -19.82 -7.03
C HIS A 564 8.77 -19.89 -5.51
N SER A 565 9.67 -19.05 -4.98
CA SER A 565 10.17 -19.04 -3.60
C SER A 565 10.62 -17.62 -3.22
N ILE A 566 10.78 -17.33 -1.92
CA ILE A 566 11.37 -16.06 -1.45
C ILE A 566 12.85 -15.91 -1.87
N GLY A 567 13.27 -14.66 -2.13
CA GLY A 567 14.59 -14.30 -2.63
C GLY A 567 15.56 -13.80 -1.55
N PRO A 568 16.84 -13.54 -1.91
CA PRO A 568 17.88 -13.11 -0.97
C PRO A 568 17.54 -11.84 -0.18
N TYR A 569 16.83 -10.88 -0.78
CA TYR A 569 16.39 -9.67 -0.09
C TYR A 569 15.39 -9.99 1.02
N ASP A 570 14.44 -10.88 0.75
CA ASP A 570 13.36 -11.25 1.68
C ASP A 570 13.93 -11.86 2.96
N TYR A 571 14.91 -12.77 2.83
CA TYR A 571 15.64 -13.34 3.97
C TYR A 571 16.30 -12.26 4.83
N TRP A 572 16.90 -11.26 4.21
CA TRP A 572 17.61 -10.19 4.89
C TRP A 572 16.65 -9.20 5.58
N ALA A 573 15.54 -8.84 4.93
CA ALA A 573 14.52 -7.99 5.52
C ALA A 573 13.85 -8.66 6.74
N ILE A 574 13.55 -9.97 6.64
CA ILE A 574 13.05 -10.74 7.78
C ILE A 574 14.10 -10.84 8.89
N GLU A 575 15.39 -11.01 8.57
CA GLU A 575 16.46 -10.95 9.57
C GLU A 575 16.43 -9.63 10.34
N TYR A 576 16.32 -8.49 9.64
CA TYR A 576 16.28 -7.18 10.29
C TYR A 576 15.08 -7.05 11.25
N ALA A 577 13.88 -7.44 10.84
CA ALA A 577 12.68 -7.28 11.65
C ALA A 577 12.56 -8.31 12.79
N TYR A 578 12.98 -9.55 12.57
CA TYR A 578 12.61 -10.68 13.43
C TYR A 578 13.76 -11.38 14.15
N LYS A 579 15.03 -11.09 13.81
CA LYS A 579 16.16 -11.69 14.53
C LYS A 579 16.08 -11.38 16.03
N PRO A 580 16.06 -12.41 16.90
CA PRO A 580 16.17 -12.21 18.35
C PRO A 580 17.51 -11.56 18.67
N ILE A 581 17.48 -10.39 19.30
CA ILE A 581 18.69 -9.64 19.69
C ILE A 581 18.50 -9.14 21.12
N ALA A 582 19.54 -9.26 21.94
CA ALA A 582 19.53 -8.72 23.29
C ALA A 582 19.37 -7.18 23.26
N PRO A 583 18.52 -6.57 24.10
CA PRO A 583 18.24 -5.12 24.05
C PRO A 583 19.50 -4.23 24.10
N ALA A 584 20.53 -4.64 24.84
CA ALA A 584 21.79 -3.91 24.94
C ALA A 584 22.60 -3.88 23.64
N GLN A 585 22.37 -4.83 22.73
CA GLN A 585 23.11 -5.01 21.47
C GLN A 585 22.28 -4.63 20.24
N GLU A 586 20.97 -4.42 20.39
CA GLU A 586 20.03 -4.25 19.27
C GLU A 586 20.46 -3.15 18.31
N LYS A 587 20.85 -1.98 18.81
CA LYS A 587 21.30 -0.87 17.97
C LYS A 587 22.52 -1.22 17.10
N GLU A 588 23.49 -1.94 17.67
CA GLU A 588 24.72 -2.30 16.95
C GLU A 588 24.45 -3.40 15.92
N GLU A 589 23.70 -4.43 16.30
CA GLU A 589 23.37 -5.55 15.42
C GLU A 589 22.46 -5.12 14.26
N LEU A 590 21.44 -4.29 14.50
CA LEU A 590 20.61 -3.75 13.43
C LEU A 590 21.43 -2.88 12.46
N ALA A 591 22.38 -2.10 12.97
CA ALA A 591 23.28 -1.32 12.11
C ALA A 591 24.19 -2.21 11.24
N LYS A 592 24.64 -3.37 11.77
CA LYS A 592 25.40 -4.38 11.01
C LYS A 592 24.53 -5.00 9.92
N ILE A 593 23.32 -5.43 10.26
CA ILE A 593 22.37 -6.04 9.30
C ILE A 593 22.07 -5.03 8.18
N ALA A 594 21.63 -3.82 8.51
CA ALA A 594 21.32 -2.80 7.52
C ALA A 594 22.56 -2.30 6.74
N GLY A 595 23.76 -2.45 7.31
CA GLY A 595 25.05 -2.20 6.64
C GLY A 595 25.30 -3.06 5.40
N ARG A 596 24.58 -4.17 5.24
CA ARG A 596 24.64 -5.08 4.10
C ARG A 596 23.91 -4.58 2.85
N SER A 597 23.16 -3.47 2.94
CA SER A 597 22.44 -2.82 1.82
C SER A 597 23.28 -2.52 0.57
N GLY A 598 24.61 -2.53 0.66
CA GLY A 598 25.50 -2.42 -0.50
C GLY A 598 25.72 -3.72 -1.27
N GLU A 599 25.28 -4.87 -0.76
CA GLU A 599 25.37 -6.16 -1.45
C GLU A 599 24.41 -6.16 -2.67
N PRO A 600 24.87 -6.54 -3.88
CA PRO A 600 24.03 -6.49 -5.09
C PRO A 600 22.73 -7.30 -4.98
N GLN A 601 22.74 -8.40 -4.22
CA GLN A 601 21.56 -9.26 -4.01
C GLN A 601 20.50 -8.63 -3.10
N LEU A 602 20.85 -7.55 -2.39
CA LEU A 602 20.00 -6.87 -1.42
C LEU A 602 19.54 -5.49 -1.93
N ALA A 603 19.58 -5.31 -3.25
CA ALA A 603 19.16 -4.06 -3.89
C ALA A 603 17.71 -3.73 -3.52
N PHE A 604 17.47 -2.45 -3.22
CA PHE A 604 16.17 -1.94 -2.78
C PHE A 604 15.75 -0.71 -3.58
N GLY A 605 14.45 -0.62 -3.88
CA GLY A 605 13.76 0.57 -4.37
C GLY A 605 12.27 0.45 -4.05
N ASN A 606 11.69 1.48 -3.42
CA ASN A 606 10.34 1.39 -2.86
C ASN A 606 9.27 1.91 -3.83
N ASP A 607 8.02 1.95 -3.36
CA ASP A 607 6.85 2.49 -4.04
C ASP A 607 7.06 3.89 -4.62
N ILE A 608 7.64 4.80 -3.83
CA ILE A 608 7.86 6.20 -4.24
C ILE A 608 8.89 6.24 -5.38
N ASP A 609 9.96 5.45 -5.26
CA ASP A 609 11.00 5.35 -6.29
C ASP A 609 10.47 4.75 -7.59
N ALA A 610 9.46 3.87 -7.52
CA ALA A 610 8.72 3.30 -8.65
C ALA A 610 7.55 4.15 -9.16
N GLY A 611 7.35 5.35 -8.59
CA GLY A 611 6.37 6.34 -9.06
C GLY A 611 4.97 6.27 -8.44
N PHE A 612 4.76 5.46 -7.40
CA PHE A 612 3.50 5.52 -6.65
C PHE A 612 3.36 6.89 -5.97
N GLY A 613 2.18 7.51 -6.09
CA GLY A 613 1.88 8.84 -5.53
C GLY A 613 2.32 10.04 -6.37
N GLY A 614 2.90 9.83 -7.57
CA GLY A 614 3.32 10.89 -8.51
C GLY A 614 2.68 10.76 -9.91
N SER A 615 2.93 11.74 -10.78
CA SER A 615 2.44 11.73 -12.18
C SER A 615 3.37 11.03 -13.18
N ALA A 616 4.45 10.40 -12.71
CA ALA A 616 5.41 9.65 -13.52
C ALA A 616 5.79 8.35 -12.79
N GLU A 617 6.22 7.31 -13.53
CA GLU A 617 6.65 6.00 -12.99
C GLU A 617 7.93 6.03 -12.14
N GLY A 618 8.28 7.16 -11.55
CA GLY A 618 9.55 7.35 -10.84
C GLY A 618 10.68 7.72 -11.79
N MET A 619 11.79 8.18 -11.22
CA MET A 619 12.93 8.75 -11.96
C MET A 619 14.12 7.81 -12.04
N ASP A 620 14.17 6.76 -11.21
CA ASP A 620 15.26 5.78 -11.25
C ASP A 620 15.03 4.76 -12.37
N PRO A 621 15.89 4.71 -13.40
CA PRO A 621 15.74 3.73 -14.48
C PRO A 621 15.98 2.27 -14.03
N GLN A 622 16.50 2.04 -12.82
CA GLN A 622 16.71 0.72 -12.23
C GLN A 622 15.61 0.30 -11.26
N VAL A 623 14.60 1.13 -11.03
CA VAL A 623 13.46 0.83 -10.17
C VAL A 623 12.22 0.88 -11.03
N ASN A 624 11.73 -0.29 -11.44
CA ASN A 624 10.63 -0.41 -12.38
C ASN A 624 9.61 -1.42 -11.89
N ARG A 625 8.38 -1.23 -12.33
CA ARG A 625 7.34 -2.26 -12.24
C ARG A 625 7.40 -3.04 -13.54
N ARG A 626 7.15 -4.36 -13.48
CA ARG A 626 6.99 -5.20 -14.68
C ARG A 626 8.24 -5.27 -15.55
N ASP A 627 9.43 -5.25 -14.96
CA ASP A 627 10.68 -5.61 -15.62
C ASP A 627 11.30 -6.88 -15.06
N LEU A 628 12.30 -7.41 -15.77
CA LEU A 628 13.04 -8.59 -15.34
C LEU A 628 14.41 -8.67 -16.00
N GLY A 629 15.46 -8.66 -15.17
CA GLY A 629 16.84 -8.83 -15.57
C GLY A 629 17.72 -7.61 -15.31
N SER A 630 19.03 -7.84 -15.22
CA SER A 630 20.04 -6.86 -14.81
C SER A 630 20.25 -5.70 -15.76
N ASP A 631 19.66 -5.76 -16.97
CA ASP A 631 19.60 -4.66 -17.92
C ASP A 631 18.13 -4.42 -18.33
N PRO A 632 17.45 -3.44 -17.71
CA PRO A 632 16.07 -3.10 -18.05
C PRO A 632 15.85 -2.69 -19.51
N LEU A 633 16.87 -2.16 -20.22
CA LEU A 633 16.75 -1.83 -21.65
C LEU A 633 16.83 -3.08 -22.53
N ASP A 634 17.64 -4.06 -22.13
CA ASP A 634 17.65 -5.37 -22.78
C ASP A 634 16.30 -6.09 -22.55
N TYR A 635 15.79 -6.08 -21.33
CA TYR A 635 14.43 -6.55 -21.03
C TYR A 635 13.39 -5.90 -21.93
N ALA A 636 13.36 -4.55 -21.98
CA ALA A 636 12.42 -3.82 -22.82
C ALA A 636 12.53 -4.25 -24.29
N THR A 637 13.76 -4.38 -24.81
CA THR A 637 14.01 -4.85 -26.18
C THR A 637 13.48 -6.27 -26.40
N ARG A 638 13.65 -7.19 -25.44
CA ARG A 638 13.12 -8.56 -25.51
C ARG A 638 11.59 -8.57 -25.50
N ARG A 639 10.94 -7.76 -24.66
CA ARG A 639 9.46 -7.62 -24.66
C ARG A 639 8.92 -7.10 -25.98
N LEU A 640 9.62 -6.17 -26.64
CA LEU A 640 9.25 -5.73 -28.00
C LEU A 640 9.32 -6.86 -29.03
N LYS A 641 10.33 -7.73 -28.92
CA LYS A 641 10.46 -8.92 -29.80
C LYS A 641 9.33 -9.91 -29.56
N LEU A 642 9.03 -10.23 -28.31
CA LEU A 642 7.93 -11.14 -27.94
C LEU A 642 6.57 -10.60 -28.39
N SER A 643 6.33 -9.29 -28.25
CA SER A 643 5.09 -8.65 -28.72
C SER A 643 4.96 -8.74 -30.24
N ARG A 644 6.06 -8.52 -30.98
CA ARG A 644 6.08 -8.69 -32.44
C ARG A 644 5.90 -10.14 -32.86
N GLU A 645 6.47 -11.08 -32.12
CA GLU A 645 6.28 -12.52 -32.35
C GLU A 645 4.79 -12.87 -32.24
N LEU A 646 4.14 -12.46 -31.16
CA LEU A 646 2.69 -12.66 -30.96
C LEU A 646 1.90 -12.10 -32.14
N TRP A 647 2.12 -10.84 -32.54
CA TRP A 647 1.40 -10.24 -33.66
C TRP A 647 1.63 -10.96 -34.99
N THR A 648 2.85 -11.41 -35.26
CA THR A 648 3.17 -12.16 -36.49
C THR A 648 2.39 -13.47 -36.52
N ARG A 649 2.37 -14.21 -35.42
CA ARG A 649 1.59 -15.45 -35.29
C ARG A 649 0.08 -15.21 -35.39
N LEU A 650 -0.41 -14.09 -34.86
CA LEU A 650 -1.82 -13.70 -34.97
C LEU A 650 -2.23 -13.37 -36.41
N GLN A 651 -1.35 -12.78 -37.22
CA GLN A 651 -1.63 -12.48 -38.63
C GLN A 651 -1.86 -13.76 -39.44
N ASP A 652 -1.14 -14.83 -39.12
CA ASP A 652 -1.25 -16.12 -39.80
C ASP A 652 -2.35 -17.02 -39.20
N ARG A 653 -2.87 -16.68 -38.01
CA ARG A 653 -3.88 -17.47 -37.31
C ARG A 653 -5.21 -17.44 -38.07
N ARG A 654 -5.68 -18.62 -38.48
CA ARG A 654 -7.05 -18.83 -38.98
C ARG A 654 -7.95 -19.28 -37.84
N LEU A 655 -9.01 -18.52 -37.57
CA LEU A 655 -10.01 -18.88 -36.58
C LEU A 655 -10.83 -20.09 -37.05
N LYS A 656 -11.14 -21.01 -36.13
CA LYS A 656 -12.04 -22.14 -36.38
C LYS A 656 -13.49 -21.65 -36.52
N PRO A 657 -14.38 -22.39 -37.22
CA PRO A 657 -15.81 -22.07 -37.22
C PRO A 657 -16.36 -21.96 -35.79
N GLY A 658 -16.97 -20.81 -35.46
CA GLY A 658 -17.50 -20.52 -34.12
C GLY A 658 -16.54 -19.75 -33.18
N GLU A 659 -15.27 -19.56 -33.55
CA GLU A 659 -14.34 -18.69 -32.80
C GLU A 659 -14.58 -17.19 -33.14
N SER A 660 -14.61 -16.32 -32.13
CA SER A 660 -14.81 -14.87 -32.29
C SER A 660 -13.54 -14.10 -32.59
N TYR A 661 -13.69 -13.03 -33.36
CA TYR A 661 -12.66 -12.03 -33.60
C TYR A 661 -12.20 -11.28 -32.34
N GLU A 662 -12.98 -11.29 -31.26
CA GLU A 662 -12.57 -10.69 -29.98
C GLU A 662 -11.28 -11.33 -29.44
N LEU A 663 -11.05 -12.62 -29.73
CA LEU A 663 -9.81 -13.31 -29.38
C LEU A 663 -8.59 -12.66 -30.06
N LEU A 664 -8.69 -12.38 -31.37
CA LEU A 664 -7.63 -11.71 -32.12
C LEU A 664 -7.42 -10.28 -31.63
N ARG A 665 -8.52 -9.56 -31.36
CA ARG A 665 -8.49 -8.18 -30.85
C ARG A 665 -7.83 -8.12 -29.47
N ARG A 666 -8.17 -9.01 -28.55
CA ARG A 666 -7.55 -9.09 -27.22
C ARG A 666 -6.06 -9.34 -27.34
N ASN A 667 -5.64 -10.37 -28.07
CA ASN A 667 -4.22 -10.72 -28.18
C ASN A 667 -3.41 -9.58 -28.83
N PHE A 668 -4.01 -8.89 -29.80
CA PHE A 668 -3.42 -7.68 -30.39
C PHE A 668 -3.23 -6.57 -29.36
N LEU A 669 -4.26 -6.28 -28.55
CA LEU A 669 -4.21 -5.27 -27.48
C LEU A 669 -3.24 -5.66 -26.36
N ALA A 670 -3.14 -6.94 -25.99
CA ALA A 670 -2.16 -7.42 -25.02
C ALA A 670 -0.73 -7.09 -25.47
N GLY A 671 -0.40 -7.33 -26.75
CA GLY A 671 0.89 -6.92 -27.31
C GLY A 671 1.10 -5.39 -27.28
N LEU A 672 0.05 -4.58 -27.44
CA LEU A 672 0.15 -3.11 -27.36
C LEU A 672 0.38 -2.64 -25.93
N THR A 673 -0.26 -3.27 -24.95
CA THR A 673 0.01 -3.04 -23.53
C THR A 673 1.48 -3.33 -23.22
N GLN A 674 2.02 -4.44 -23.73
CA GLN A 674 3.42 -4.79 -23.52
C GLN A 674 4.40 -3.85 -24.21
N LEU A 675 4.08 -3.39 -25.41
CA LEU A 675 4.81 -2.31 -26.08
C LEU A 675 4.82 -1.02 -25.24
N SER A 676 3.69 -0.64 -24.66
CA SER A 676 3.58 0.55 -23.80
C SER A 676 4.43 0.41 -22.54
N ASN A 677 4.33 -0.72 -21.83
CA ASN A 677 5.12 -1.01 -20.63
C ASN A 677 6.62 -0.96 -20.91
N ALA A 678 7.09 -1.63 -21.98
CA ALA A 678 8.49 -1.61 -22.39
C ALA A 678 8.98 -0.19 -22.75
N GLY A 679 8.11 0.60 -23.40
CA GLY A 679 8.37 2.01 -23.70
C GLY A 679 8.55 2.86 -22.45
N MET A 680 7.77 2.62 -21.39
CA MET A 680 7.85 3.35 -20.12
C MET A 680 9.15 3.04 -19.36
N VAL A 681 9.55 1.76 -19.31
CA VAL A 681 10.87 1.37 -18.79
C VAL A 681 12.00 2.06 -19.56
N GLY A 682 11.94 2.05 -20.89
CA GLY A 682 12.92 2.71 -21.74
C GLY A 682 12.97 4.24 -21.56
N ALA A 683 11.82 4.88 -21.36
CA ALA A 683 11.71 6.33 -21.23
C ALA A 683 12.48 6.87 -20.01
N LYS A 684 12.55 6.11 -18.91
CA LYS A 684 13.31 6.53 -17.71
C LYS A 684 14.81 6.69 -17.95
N TYR A 685 15.37 6.06 -18.98
CA TYR A 685 16.78 6.25 -19.34
C TYR A 685 17.05 7.59 -20.03
N VAL A 686 16.00 8.33 -20.42
CA VAL A 686 16.11 9.69 -20.93
C VAL A 686 15.96 10.69 -19.77
N GLY A 687 17.09 11.10 -19.20
CA GLY A 687 17.13 12.09 -18.12
C GLY A 687 16.85 11.55 -16.71
N GLY A 688 16.67 10.23 -16.55
CA GLY A 688 16.53 9.60 -15.23
C GLY A 688 17.78 9.68 -14.36
N VAL A 689 17.58 9.47 -13.06
CA VAL A 689 18.60 9.61 -12.02
C VAL A 689 18.64 8.33 -11.21
N VAL A 690 19.80 7.71 -11.11
CA VAL A 690 19.98 6.54 -10.23
C VAL A 690 20.18 7.02 -8.80
N TYR A 691 19.32 6.53 -7.92
CA TYR A 691 19.41 6.75 -6.48
C TYR A 691 20.25 5.62 -5.87
N VAL A 692 21.31 6.01 -5.18
CA VAL A 692 22.11 5.07 -4.40
C VAL A 692 21.78 5.32 -2.94
N ALA A 693 20.98 4.44 -2.34
CA ALA A 693 20.68 4.43 -0.90
C ALA A 693 21.92 4.01 -0.09
N GLN A 694 23.00 4.78 -0.18
CA GLN A 694 24.21 4.62 0.64
C GLN A 694 24.48 5.91 1.41
N ALA A 695 23.70 6.22 2.47
CA ALA A 695 24.08 7.36 3.34
C ALA A 695 23.45 7.42 4.74
N HIS A 696 23.69 6.42 5.59
CA HIS A 696 23.95 6.72 7.01
C HIS A 696 25.48 6.77 7.21
N ARG A 697 26.10 7.92 6.91
CA ARG A 697 27.56 8.08 6.93
C ARG A 697 28.11 8.16 8.36
N ARG A 698 28.95 7.18 8.75
CA ARG A 698 30.03 7.33 9.75
C ARG A 698 31.44 7.09 9.21
N ARG A 699 31.64 6.97 7.88
CA ARG A 699 32.99 6.94 7.27
C ARG A 699 33.11 7.92 6.09
N PRO A 700 34.24 8.65 5.97
CA PRO A 700 34.47 9.55 4.85
C PRO A 700 34.67 8.75 3.56
N ILE A 701 33.96 9.16 2.50
CA ILE A 701 34.14 8.57 1.17
C ILE A 701 35.46 9.09 0.62
N VAL A 702 36.41 8.19 0.38
CA VAL A 702 37.54 8.44 -0.51
C VAL A 702 37.04 8.13 -1.92
N GLY A 703 36.75 9.17 -2.71
CA GLY A 703 36.28 9.06 -4.10
C GLY A 703 34.93 9.75 -4.34
N ARG A 704 34.82 10.56 -5.39
CA ARG A 704 33.62 11.37 -5.70
C ARG A 704 32.47 10.51 -6.25
N GLN A 705 31.68 9.88 -5.38
CA GLN A 705 30.32 9.44 -5.75
C GLN A 705 29.31 10.27 -4.95
N PHE A 706 28.57 11.11 -5.68
CA PHE A 706 27.43 11.87 -5.17
C PHE A 706 26.22 10.91 -5.02
N PRO A 707 25.30 11.17 -4.08
CA PRO A 707 24.09 10.35 -3.89
C PRO A 707 23.16 10.34 -5.11
N PHE A 708 23.32 11.33 -6.00
CA PHE A 708 22.69 11.40 -7.31
C PHE A 708 23.78 11.34 -8.37
N ALA A 709 23.73 10.33 -9.23
CA ALA A 709 24.59 10.27 -10.40
C ALA A 709 23.71 10.42 -11.65
N PRO A 710 23.73 11.57 -12.36
CA PRO A 710 23.07 11.66 -13.65
C PRO A 710 23.70 10.66 -14.59
N ARG A 711 22.89 9.78 -15.19
CA ARG A 711 23.37 8.94 -16.28
C ARG A 711 23.45 9.82 -17.53
N VAL A 712 24.61 10.44 -17.74
CA VAL A 712 24.94 11.01 -19.06
C VAL A 712 24.97 9.84 -20.03
N CYS A 713 24.20 9.94 -21.12
CA CYS A 713 24.22 8.94 -22.19
C CYS A 713 25.67 8.58 -22.53
N ALA A 714 26.09 7.36 -22.21
CA ALA A 714 27.17 6.75 -22.99
C ALA A 714 26.73 6.83 -24.46
N PRO A 715 27.64 7.16 -25.40
CA PRO A 715 27.25 7.31 -26.80
C PRO A 715 26.47 6.06 -27.21
N PRO A 716 25.24 6.22 -27.73
CA PRO A 716 24.33 5.11 -27.90
C PRO A 716 25.00 4.08 -28.80
N ASP A 717 25.02 2.82 -28.38
CA ASP A 717 25.07 1.77 -29.36
C ASP A 717 23.77 1.92 -30.18
N ARG A 718 23.91 2.52 -31.37
CA ARG A 718 22.80 3.05 -32.20
C ARG A 718 21.84 1.97 -32.72
N GLY A 719 21.94 0.74 -32.21
CA GLY A 719 21.11 -0.41 -32.59
C GLY A 719 19.71 -0.41 -31.96
N SER A 720 19.60 -0.11 -30.66
CA SER A 720 18.34 -0.30 -29.91
C SER A 720 17.26 0.71 -30.30
N ILE A 721 17.60 2.01 -30.44
CA ILE A 721 16.64 3.06 -30.84
C ILE A 721 16.25 2.95 -32.33
N ARG A 722 17.11 2.40 -33.21
CA ARG A 722 16.77 2.19 -34.63
C ARG A 722 15.70 1.13 -34.85
N SER A 723 15.52 0.19 -33.92
CA SER A 723 14.51 -0.87 -34.04
C SER A 723 13.05 -0.36 -33.98
N LEU A 724 12.85 0.87 -33.49
CA LEU A 724 11.56 1.57 -33.43
C LEU A 724 11.18 2.28 -34.73
N GLN A 725 12.13 2.51 -35.66
CA GLN A 725 11.85 3.08 -36.98
C GLN A 725 11.97 1.99 -38.05
N GLY A 726 10.85 1.36 -38.39
CA GLY A 726 10.77 0.45 -39.53
C GLY A 726 11.14 1.17 -40.84
N ARG A 727 12.32 0.90 -41.41
CA ARG A 727 12.66 1.34 -42.76
C ARG A 727 12.01 0.40 -43.77
N ARG A 728 10.88 0.81 -44.36
CA ARG A 728 10.50 0.34 -45.71
C ARG A 728 11.44 0.98 -46.72
N ARG A 729 12.23 0.15 -47.40
CA ARG A 729 13.03 0.50 -48.57
C ARG A 729 12.04 0.63 -49.74
N VAL A 730 11.89 1.83 -50.30
CA VAL A 730 11.27 2.00 -51.62
C VAL A 730 12.40 2.33 -52.58
N GLU A 731 12.70 1.38 -53.45
CA GLU A 731 13.54 1.61 -54.62
C GLU A 731 12.83 2.58 -55.57
N ARG A 732 13.48 3.71 -55.85
CA ARG A 732 13.31 4.39 -57.14
C ARG A 732 14.68 4.83 -57.64
N ASP A 733 15.09 4.12 -58.67
CA ASP A 733 16.09 4.50 -59.66
C ASP A 733 15.80 5.91 -60.20
N HIS A 734 16.82 6.76 -60.33
CA HIS A 734 17.00 7.68 -61.47
C HIS A 734 18.38 8.35 -61.40
N SER A 735 19.04 8.28 -62.55
CA SER A 735 20.42 8.63 -62.83
C SER A 735 20.69 10.13 -63.08
N ARG A 736 21.97 10.50 -62.95
CA ARG A 736 22.70 11.66 -63.55
C ARG A 736 22.58 13.04 -62.87
N HIS A 737 23.63 13.43 -62.14
CA HIS A 737 24.62 14.46 -62.55
C HIS A 737 25.59 14.83 -61.39
N ARG A 738 26.85 15.07 -61.75
CA ARG A 738 27.96 15.67 -60.98
C ARG A 738 28.68 16.63 -61.95
N PRO A 739 29.61 17.51 -61.52
CA PRO A 739 29.89 18.12 -60.20
C PRO A 739 30.15 19.65 -60.31
N VAL A 740 30.53 20.36 -59.23
CA VAL A 740 31.56 21.45 -59.19
C VAL A 740 31.84 21.94 -57.73
N HIS A 741 33.15 21.99 -57.37
CA HIS A 741 33.97 22.78 -56.40
C HIS A 741 33.36 23.57 -55.22
N ALA A 742 33.99 23.90 -54.06
CA ALA A 742 35.27 23.73 -53.34
C ALA A 742 34.96 24.16 -51.86
N HIS A 743 35.68 23.87 -50.75
CA HIS A 743 37.05 24.25 -50.37
C HIS A 743 37.39 23.62 -49.00
N ALA A 744 38.68 23.41 -48.74
CA ALA A 744 39.26 22.82 -47.52
C ALA A 744 39.59 23.85 -46.42
N GLY A 745 39.63 23.38 -45.17
CA GLY A 745 40.29 24.02 -44.02
C GLY A 745 40.63 22.99 -42.94
N ARG A 746 41.94 22.80 -42.68
CA ARG A 746 42.54 21.86 -41.70
C ARG A 746 42.82 22.55 -40.35
N ALA A 747 42.81 21.77 -39.26
CA ALA A 747 43.80 21.74 -38.15
C ALA A 747 43.27 20.78 -37.05
N ALA A 748 43.81 19.57 -36.87
CA ALA A 748 45.07 19.17 -36.24
C ALA A 748 45.02 19.12 -34.70
N CYS A 749 45.13 17.90 -34.19
CA CYS A 749 45.28 17.49 -32.80
C CYS A 749 46.69 17.82 -32.26
N ASP A 750 46.81 18.03 -30.94
CA ASP A 750 48.00 17.60 -30.21
C ASP A 750 47.69 17.32 -28.74
N ALA A 751 48.22 16.19 -28.28
CA ALA A 751 48.23 15.74 -26.89
C ALA A 751 49.68 15.39 -26.55
N ARG A 752 50.15 15.74 -25.34
CA ARG A 752 51.12 14.95 -24.58
C ARG A 752 51.22 15.38 -23.11
N PRO A 753 51.59 14.45 -22.19
CA PRO A 753 51.54 14.61 -20.73
C PRO A 753 52.95 14.73 -20.10
N ALA A 754 53.04 15.07 -18.81
CA ALA A 754 54.21 14.81 -17.97
C ALA A 754 53.90 14.88 -16.45
N ASP A 755 54.83 14.30 -15.69
CA ASP A 755 54.69 13.55 -14.45
C ASP A 755 55.32 14.27 -13.22
N GLU A 756 55.19 13.65 -12.05
CA GLU A 756 55.63 14.05 -10.70
C GLU A 756 57.06 14.62 -10.52
N ARG A 757 57.25 15.59 -9.58
CA ARG A 757 57.98 15.41 -8.28
C ARG A 757 58.35 16.73 -7.56
N GLN A 758 58.09 16.69 -6.24
CA GLN A 758 58.90 17.17 -5.09
C GLN A 758 58.96 18.65 -4.62
N ARG A 759 58.55 18.77 -3.34
CA ARG A 759 59.10 19.52 -2.18
C ARG A 759 58.87 21.04 -2.06
N GLY A 760 58.29 21.42 -0.91
CA GLY A 760 58.47 22.74 -0.29
C GLY A 760 57.27 23.23 0.52
N ASP A 761 57.21 22.90 1.82
CA ASP A 761 56.42 23.56 2.87
C ASP A 761 57.33 24.62 3.57
N PRO A 762 56.90 25.46 4.56
CA PRO A 762 55.60 26.05 4.92
C PRO A 762 55.68 27.59 5.08
N HIS A 763 54.53 28.28 5.20
CA HIS A 763 54.18 29.10 6.39
C HIS A 763 53.13 30.21 6.15
N ARG A 764 52.22 30.29 7.15
CA ARG A 764 51.62 31.48 7.76
C ARG A 764 50.69 32.37 6.93
N GLY A 765 49.45 32.48 7.45
CA GLY A 765 49.07 33.73 8.09
C GLY A 765 47.83 34.45 7.56
N ARG A 766 46.71 34.25 8.27
CA ARG A 766 45.80 35.28 8.79
C ARG A 766 45.30 36.43 7.86
N ARG A 767 43.96 36.42 7.73
CA ARG A 767 43.01 37.50 8.10
C ARG A 767 42.78 38.71 7.16
N VAL A 768 41.47 38.93 6.92
CA VAL A 768 40.69 40.18 7.10
C VAL A 768 40.28 41.00 5.87
N GLN A 769 38.94 41.01 5.69
CA GLN A 769 37.97 42.08 5.36
C GLN A 769 38.10 43.01 4.15
N ALA A 770 36.95 43.05 3.43
CA ALA A 770 36.14 44.21 2.97
C ALA A 770 36.84 45.26 2.07
N ASN A 771 36.25 45.77 0.98
CA ASN A 771 35.07 46.63 0.99
C ASN A 771 34.71 47.07 -0.46
N GLN A 772 33.42 47.34 -0.65
CA GLN A 772 32.78 48.40 -1.46
C GLN A 772 33.02 48.58 -2.98
N GLY A 773 31.89 48.76 -3.70
CA GLY A 773 31.84 49.51 -4.95
C GLY A 773 30.61 49.25 -5.83
N GLN A 774 29.45 49.85 -5.52
CA GLN A 774 28.40 50.21 -6.50
C GLN A 774 28.82 51.52 -7.24
N PRO A 775 28.22 52.00 -8.38
CA PRO A 775 26.77 51.99 -8.68
C PRO A 775 26.31 52.07 -10.19
N ARG A 776 24.97 52.21 -10.37
CA ARG A 776 24.19 52.90 -11.43
C ARG A 776 23.70 52.14 -12.71
N LEU A 777 22.36 52.06 -12.80
CA LEU A 777 21.48 52.00 -14.00
C LEU A 777 21.15 53.44 -14.46
N PRO A 778 20.73 53.75 -15.73
CA PRO A 778 19.37 53.52 -16.29
C PRO A 778 19.31 53.40 -17.86
N PRO A 779 18.19 53.54 -18.62
CA PRO A 779 16.88 52.82 -18.56
C PRO A 779 16.13 52.54 -19.92
N VAL A 780 14.94 51.91 -19.81
CA VAL A 780 13.67 51.87 -20.64
C VAL A 780 13.70 51.59 -22.17
N ARG A 781 12.97 50.56 -22.65
CA ARG A 781 11.60 50.67 -23.25
C ARG A 781 11.04 49.37 -23.82
N ALA A 782 9.74 49.23 -23.59
CA ALA A 782 8.83 48.17 -23.97
C ALA A 782 8.37 48.28 -25.43
N LEU A 783 8.11 47.11 -26.05
CA LEU A 783 6.85 46.73 -26.68
C LEU A 783 6.78 45.20 -26.75
#